data_AF-A0A0Q5WG60-F1
#
_entry.id   AF-A0A0Q5WG60-F1
#
_cell.length_a   1.000
_cell.length_b   1.000
_cell.length_c   1.000
_cell.angle_alpha   90.00
_cell.angle_beta   90.00
_cell.angle_gamma   90.00
#
_symmetry.space_group_name_H-M   'P 1'
#
loop_
_entity.id
_entity.type
_entity.pdbx_description
1 polymer ?
#
loop_
_entity_poly.entity_id
_entity_poly.type
_entity_poly.pdbx_seq_one_letter_code
_entity_poly.pdbx_strand_id
1 'polypeptide(L)'
;MNADKKHGAESMRIELDMLRAVIGHLAPERREPTPRRRIEIDKDQGPGADEIIAATSALADSTADPYVDAAVMLKLLDAIESLGRHGMQIDTLRGRVTAHVERRWPYFAEPLVNRAFDSYQPSFIFSVFPKLRSEGALFARLAASIATRQHYTFQLERVLDELTPDAISVARTLVAALVERGNRDKEDLVLATSLFCTLGRGIGWTAWVSLQAILHVRPDYAGLHATFERGGDRSKDSQADIDHRLEMAQAIEAQTKVRDVASLVLELVGQGAGWRDHGLLSRPAETRAAYVDKLRATIGEDPQLRQAVVEALLWSGEGRAADLAQFAAVALTRPEDRAALLELEQHPVRLVQYAARAVRAAKLGEQLGIGVLPANGSFAQALVTLDSGVAPTDEPARTWLGDRAVERLIEQTIARVEARVAQEYISHGDEGEDRLLSSLFRELALRFTDLDHALEALARAAAAPHRASVTMEYRNVDRAEEGAKGIRKVKSFSADLCLIVDPIIDGISLGRRVTLVQAKRLYRNKKARKQPAWSDSFKIDRDQRIHLQEQTHASVYFFHGPPAGGRGVPVIPTHLVADLSEHRGSGTTLSRDVVAVASRSLADWLTYDALALRVGDPYTELVKRAGGAPGSLPRPLLGVPTMEIQVALRPRSELR
;
A
#
# COMPACT_ATOMS: atom_id res chain seq x y z
N MET A 1 -5.34 7.49 -57.22
CA MET A 1 -4.99 6.27 -57.99
C MET A 1 -3.71 6.38 -58.83
N ASN A 2 -3.50 7.40 -59.67
CA ASN A 2 -2.23 7.53 -60.43
C ASN A 2 -1.06 8.16 -59.64
N ALA A 3 -1.33 8.95 -58.58
CA ALA A 3 -0.29 9.51 -57.72
C ALA A 3 0.31 8.46 -56.75
N ASP A 4 -0.52 7.65 -56.09
CA ASP A 4 -0.07 6.56 -55.21
C ASP A 4 0.74 5.49 -55.95
N LYS A 5 0.36 5.15 -57.19
CA LYS A 5 1.11 4.21 -58.03
C LYS A 5 2.49 4.76 -58.42
N LYS A 6 2.60 6.07 -58.60
CA LYS A 6 3.87 6.73 -58.96
C LYS A 6 4.80 6.84 -57.76
N HIS A 7 4.27 7.18 -56.58
CA HIS A 7 5.01 7.16 -55.32
C HIS A 7 5.47 5.76 -54.92
N GLY A 8 4.62 4.73 -55.08
CA GLY A 8 4.99 3.34 -54.82
C GLY A 8 6.09 2.82 -55.75
N ALA A 9 6.05 3.17 -57.04
CA ALA A 9 7.08 2.78 -58.01
C ALA A 9 8.43 3.49 -57.77
N GLU A 10 8.39 4.75 -57.33
CA GLU A 10 9.58 5.54 -57.03
C GLU A 10 10.25 5.10 -55.71
N SER A 11 9.45 4.79 -54.68
CA SER A 11 9.93 4.21 -53.42
C SER A 11 10.55 2.82 -53.62
N MET A 12 9.90 1.94 -54.39
CA MET A 12 10.42 0.61 -54.70
C MET A 12 11.76 0.65 -55.45
N ARG A 13 11.94 1.66 -56.32
CA ARG A 13 13.18 1.86 -57.08
C ARG A 13 14.34 2.31 -56.20
N ILE A 14 14.09 3.23 -55.26
CA ILE A 14 15.09 3.70 -54.29
C ILE A 14 15.54 2.55 -53.37
N GLU A 15 14.60 1.72 -52.92
CA GLU A 15 14.89 0.56 -52.07
C GLU A 15 15.73 -0.51 -52.77
N LEU A 16 15.47 -0.75 -54.06
CA LEU A 16 16.26 -1.66 -54.89
C LEU A 16 17.67 -1.13 -55.15
N ASP A 17 17.82 0.17 -55.40
CA ASP A 17 19.12 0.79 -55.63
C ASP A 17 19.98 0.82 -54.35
N MET A 18 19.36 0.99 -53.18
CA MET A 18 20.02 0.83 -51.87
C MET A 18 20.54 -0.59 -51.66
N LEU A 19 19.70 -1.60 -51.88
CA LEU A 19 20.09 -3.00 -51.74
C LEU A 19 21.23 -3.38 -52.71
N ARG A 20 21.15 -2.90 -53.96
CA ARG A 20 22.21 -3.06 -54.98
C ARG A 20 23.54 -2.39 -54.57
N ALA A 21 23.48 -1.20 -53.97
CA ALA A 21 24.68 -0.50 -53.50
C ALA A 21 25.38 -1.25 -52.36
N VAL A 22 24.61 -1.81 -51.42
CA VAL A 22 25.15 -2.61 -50.32
C VAL A 22 25.75 -3.92 -50.83
N ILE A 23 25.06 -4.65 -51.71
CA ILE A 23 25.60 -5.86 -52.34
C ILE A 23 26.94 -5.56 -53.05
N GLY A 24 27.02 -4.43 -53.76
CA GLY A 24 28.25 -3.98 -54.42
C GLY A 24 29.39 -3.59 -53.48
N HIS A 25 29.11 -3.30 -52.21
CA HIS A 25 30.11 -3.07 -51.17
C HIS A 25 30.51 -4.35 -50.43
N LEU A 26 29.56 -5.26 -50.22
CA LEU A 26 29.78 -6.54 -49.55
C LEU A 26 30.50 -7.58 -50.43
N ALA A 27 30.39 -7.47 -51.77
CA ALA A 27 31.03 -8.35 -52.74
C ALA A 27 31.79 -7.56 -53.83
N PRO A 28 32.90 -6.89 -53.50
CA PRO A 28 33.61 -5.98 -54.41
C PRO A 28 34.26 -6.70 -55.60
N GLU A 29 34.58 -8.00 -55.52
CA GLU A 29 35.20 -8.80 -56.59
C GLU A 29 34.32 -8.96 -57.85
N ARG A 30 33.06 -8.51 -57.81
CA ARG A 30 32.17 -8.45 -58.99
C ARG A 30 32.13 -7.08 -59.66
N ARG A 31 32.85 -6.07 -59.14
CA ARG A 31 33.10 -4.78 -59.83
C ARG A 31 34.32 -4.91 -60.76
N GLU A 32 34.08 -5.42 -61.98
CA GLU A 32 34.91 -5.33 -63.23
C GLU A 32 36.10 -6.30 -63.46
N PRO A 33 36.54 -6.53 -64.73
CA PRO A 33 35.76 -6.83 -65.94
C PRO A 33 36.30 -8.07 -66.69
N THR A 34 35.43 -8.93 -67.23
CA THR A 34 35.84 -9.84 -68.32
C THR A 34 34.72 -9.93 -69.36
N PRO A 35 35.02 -9.83 -70.66
CA PRO A 35 34.01 -9.57 -71.67
C PRO A 35 33.38 -10.89 -72.11
N ARG A 36 32.22 -11.23 -71.56
CA ARG A 36 31.14 -11.94 -72.27
C ARG A 36 29.88 -11.94 -71.42
N ARG A 37 28.83 -11.35 -72.03
CA ARG A 37 27.55 -10.90 -71.48
C ARG A 37 27.66 -9.67 -70.58
N ARG A 38 27.31 -8.51 -71.16
CA ARG A 38 26.66 -7.42 -70.42
C ARG A 38 25.64 -8.09 -69.50
N ILE A 39 25.82 -7.95 -68.21
CA ILE A 39 24.76 -8.22 -67.26
C ILE A 39 23.73 -7.12 -67.52
N GLU A 40 22.75 -7.41 -68.39
CA GLU A 40 21.48 -6.70 -68.36
C GLU A 40 20.78 -7.17 -67.08
N ILE A 41 21.07 -6.51 -65.96
CA ILE A 41 20.13 -6.48 -64.85
C ILE A 41 18.96 -5.67 -65.38
N ASP A 42 17.89 -6.38 -65.74
CA ASP A 42 16.65 -5.78 -66.20
C ASP A 42 16.17 -4.76 -65.16
N LYS A 43 15.77 -3.57 -65.62
CA LYS A 43 15.43 -2.44 -64.74
C LYS A 43 14.19 -2.72 -63.87
N ASP A 44 13.49 -3.82 -64.15
CA ASP A 44 12.26 -4.27 -63.49
C ASP A 44 12.41 -5.58 -62.69
N GLN A 45 13.60 -6.18 -62.62
CA GLN A 45 13.83 -7.42 -61.84
C GLN A 45 14.88 -7.17 -60.74
N GLY A 46 14.58 -7.60 -59.52
CA GLY A 46 15.41 -7.39 -58.32
C GLY A 46 16.81 -8.03 -58.40
N PRO A 47 17.61 -7.98 -57.31
CA PRO A 47 18.93 -8.62 -57.29
C PRO A 47 18.85 -10.11 -57.62
N GLY A 48 19.81 -10.61 -58.40
CA GLY A 48 19.86 -12.00 -58.82
C GLY A 48 20.16 -12.95 -57.65
N ALA A 49 19.80 -14.23 -57.81
CA ALA A 49 20.06 -15.26 -56.79
C ALA A 49 21.53 -15.31 -56.34
N ASP A 50 22.47 -15.24 -57.29
CA ASP A 50 23.91 -15.28 -57.02
C ASP A 50 24.41 -14.05 -56.25
N GLU A 51 23.74 -12.90 -56.42
CA GLU A 51 24.07 -11.65 -55.73
C GLU A 51 23.63 -11.71 -54.27
N ILE A 52 22.46 -12.27 -54.00
CA ILE A 52 21.95 -12.50 -52.65
C ILE A 52 22.80 -13.56 -51.92
N ILE A 53 23.23 -14.62 -52.61
CA ILE A 53 24.15 -15.63 -52.04
C ILE A 53 25.49 -14.99 -51.68
N ALA A 54 26.06 -14.14 -52.53
CA ALA A 54 27.32 -13.45 -52.25
C ALA A 54 27.19 -12.48 -51.07
N ALA A 55 26.13 -11.66 -51.06
CA ALA A 55 25.88 -10.69 -50.00
C ALA A 55 25.67 -11.34 -48.64
N THR A 56 24.86 -12.40 -48.57
CA THR A 56 24.66 -13.16 -47.32
C THR A 56 25.92 -13.90 -46.87
N SER A 57 26.81 -14.31 -47.79
CA SER A 57 28.11 -14.89 -47.43
C SER A 57 29.03 -13.85 -46.77
N ALA A 58 29.03 -12.62 -47.29
CA ALA A 58 29.84 -11.53 -46.77
C ALA A 58 29.41 -11.05 -45.36
N LEU A 59 28.15 -11.28 -44.96
CA LEU A 59 27.66 -10.98 -43.61
C LEU A 59 28.40 -11.73 -42.49
N ALA A 60 29.08 -12.83 -42.82
CA ALA A 60 29.92 -13.56 -41.87
C ALA A 60 31.11 -12.71 -41.40
N ASP A 61 31.63 -11.81 -42.23
CA ASP A 61 32.72 -10.90 -41.88
C ASP A 61 32.20 -9.70 -41.08
N SER A 62 32.97 -9.27 -40.08
CA SER A 62 32.76 -8.03 -39.31
C SER A 62 32.96 -6.76 -40.14
N THR A 63 33.70 -6.83 -41.25
CA THR A 63 33.88 -5.68 -42.17
C THR A 63 32.58 -5.24 -42.85
N ALA A 64 31.55 -6.10 -42.86
CA ALA A 64 30.21 -5.80 -43.36
C ALA A 64 29.37 -4.93 -42.41
N ASP A 65 29.69 -4.89 -41.11
CA ASP A 65 28.86 -4.27 -40.07
C ASP A 65 28.50 -2.80 -40.31
N PRO A 66 29.40 -1.92 -40.81
CA PRO A 66 29.09 -0.51 -41.06
C PRO A 66 28.10 -0.29 -42.22
N TYR A 67 27.90 -1.28 -43.08
CA TYR A 67 27.13 -1.18 -44.32
C TYR A 67 25.76 -1.85 -44.24
N VAL A 68 25.49 -2.55 -43.14
CA VAL A 68 24.26 -3.32 -42.93
C VAL A 68 23.53 -2.74 -41.73
N ASP A 69 22.52 -1.93 -42.02
CA ASP A 69 21.54 -1.43 -41.07
C ASP A 69 20.25 -2.27 -41.09
N ALA A 70 19.29 -1.91 -40.24
CA ALA A 70 18.03 -2.66 -40.12
C ALA A 70 17.19 -2.63 -41.39
N ALA A 71 17.18 -1.53 -42.13
CA ALA A 71 16.39 -1.41 -43.37
C ALA A 71 16.96 -2.31 -44.46
N VAL A 72 18.29 -2.30 -44.61
CA VAL A 72 19.03 -3.16 -45.53
C VAL A 72 18.82 -4.64 -45.19
N MET A 73 18.90 -5.00 -43.91
CA MET A 73 18.69 -6.37 -43.44
C MET A 73 17.27 -6.87 -43.73
N LEU A 74 16.24 -6.07 -43.43
CA LEU A 74 14.84 -6.44 -43.68
C LEU A 74 14.56 -6.63 -45.18
N LYS A 75 15.13 -5.76 -46.03
CA LYS A 75 15.01 -5.91 -47.49
C LYS A 75 15.75 -7.13 -48.02
N LEU A 76 16.89 -7.48 -47.41
CA LEU A 76 17.61 -8.71 -47.75
C LEU A 76 16.78 -9.96 -47.41
N LEU A 77 16.08 -9.97 -46.28
CA LEU A 77 15.15 -11.04 -45.91
C LEU A 77 13.96 -11.13 -46.88
N ASP A 78 13.32 -10.00 -47.21
CA ASP A 78 12.22 -9.96 -48.19
C ASP A 78 12.68 -10.51 -49.56
N ALA A 79 13.93 -10.19 -49.96
CA ALA A 79 14.52 -10.70 -51.20
C ALA A 79 14.82 -12.21 -51.15
N ILE A 80 15.33 -12.72 -50.04
CA ILE A 80 15.56 -14.17 -49.82
C ILE A 80 14.23 -14.95 -49.91
N GLU A 81 13.14 -14.43 -49.35
CA GLU A 81 11.82 -15.07 -49.43
C GLU A 81 11.27 -15.09 -50.87
N SER A 82 11.52 -14.02 -51.63
CA SER A 82 11.09 -13.96 -53.04
C SER A 82 11.78 -15.03 -53.91
N LEU A 83 13.03 -15.37 -53.59
CA LEU A 83 13.78 -16.45 -54.23
C LEU A 83 13.28 -17.84 -53.86
N GLY A 84 12.65 -17.99 -52.69
CA GLY A 84 12.22 -19.27 -52.16
C GLY A 84 11.17 -19.99 -52.99
N ARG A 85 10.43 -19.25 -53.83
CA ARG A 85 9.48 -19.80 -54.81
C ARG A 85 10.14 -20.64 -55.92
N HIS A 86 11.48 -20.70 -55.97
CA HIS A 86 12.27 -21.38 -57.00
C HIS A 86 13.15 -22.54 -56.49
N GLY A 87 12.95 -23.04 -55.26
CA GLY A 87 13.58 -24.29 -54.79
C GLY A 87 15.05 -24.19 -54.33
N MET A 88 15.49 -23.02 -53.88
CA MET A 88 16.86 -22.75 -53.42
C MET A 88 17.07 -23.07 -51.92
N GLN A 89 18.32 -23.15 -51.45
CA GLN A 89 18.69 -23.36 -50.03
C GLN A 89 18.42 -22.13 -49.14
N ILE A 90 17.14 -21.73 -49.04
CA ILE A 90 16.66 -20.55 -48.30
C ILE A 90 17.14 -20.57 -46.85
N ASP A 91 17.07 -21.73 -46.19
CA ASP A 91 17.43 -21.87 -44.78
C ASP A 91 18.91 -21.54 -44.51
N THR A 92 19.79 -21.83 -45.47
CA THR A 92 21.22 -21.50 -45.36
C THR A 92 21.45 -19.99 -45.47
N LEU A 93 20.72 -19.32 -46.37
CA LEU A 93 20.80 -17.87 -46.55
C LEU A 93 20.20 -17.13 -45.35
N ARG A 94 19.03 -17.59 -44.88
CA ARG A 94 18.38 -17.10 -43.67
C ARG A 94 19.29 -17.25 -42.46
N GLY A 95 19.90 -18.43 -42.27
CA GLY A 95 20.82 -18.68 -41.16
C GLY A 95 22.01 -17.71 -41.11
N ARG A 96 22.53 -17.28 -42.26
CA ARG A 96 23.63 -16.29 -42.33
C ARG A 96 23.18 -14.89 -41.92
N VAL A 97 21.98 -14.47 -42.34
CA VAL A 97 21.39 -13.20 -41.91
C VAL A 97 21.08 -13.24 -40.41
N THR A 98 20.50 -14.33 -39.93
CA THR A 98 20.22 -14.54 -38.50
C THR A 98 21.49 -14.46 -37.67
N ALA A 99 22.58 -15.13 -38.07
CA ALA A 99 23.85 -15.08 -37.37
C ALA A 99 24.45 -13.65 -37.29
N HIS A 100 24.34 -12.86 -38.36
CA HIS A 100 24.80 -11.47 -38.38
C HIS A 100 24.00 -10.59 -37.41
N VAL A 101 22.68 -10.72 -37.42
CA VAL A 101 21.78 -9.97 -36.55
C VAL A 101 21.97 -10.36 -35.09
N GLU A 102 22.12 -11.66 -34.79
CA GLU A 102 22.33 -12.15 -33.43
C GLU A 102 23.65 -11.65 -32.84
N ARG A 103 24.72 -11.57 -33.66
CA ARG A 103 26.01 -10.96 -33.26
C ARG A 103 25.86 -9.50 -32.83
N ARG A 104 24.91 -8.77 -33.43
CA ARG A 104 24.66 -7.33 -33.23
C ARG A 104 23.29 -7.04 -32.64
N TRP A 105 22.77 -7.97 -31.83
CA TRP A 105 21.39 -7.94 -31.34
C TRP A 105 20.94 -6.59 -30.74
N PRO A 106 21.72 -5.89 -29.88
CA PRO A 106 21.30 -4.60 -29.33
C PRO A 106 21.02 -3.52 -30.38
N TYR A 107 21.64 -3.59 -31.56
CA TYR A 107 21.44 -2.65 -32.66
C TYR A 107 20.17 -2.95 -33.48
N PHE A 108 19.80 -4.24 -33.61
CA PHE A 108 18.69 -4.68 -34.46
C PHE A 108 17.40 -4.96 -33.69
N ALA A 109 17.44 -5.13 -32.37
CA ALA A 109 16.29 -5.52 -31.56
C ALA A 109 15.08 -4.56 -31.72
N GLU A 110 15.28 -3.26 -31.54
CA GLU A 110 14.19 -2.27 -31.62
C GLU A 110 13.59 -2.14 -33.05
N PRO A 111 14.40 -2.06 -34.13
CA PRO A 111 13.87 -2.11 -35.49
C PRO A 111 13.10 -3.40 -35.81
N LEU A 112 13.56 -4.56 -35.34
CA LEU A 112 12.87 -5.84 -35.51
C LEU A 112 11.54 -5.88 -34.76
N VAL A 113 11.51 -5.33 -33.54
CA VAL A 113 10.28 -5.14 -32.77
C VAL A 113 9.29 -4.30 -33.57
N ASN A 114 9.69 -3.12 -34.05
CA ASN A 114 8.81 -2.25 -34.83
C ASN A 114 8.27 -2.95 -36.09
N ARG A 115 9.14 -3.64 -36.81
CA ARG A 115 8.74 -4.39 -38.00
C ARG A 115 7.75 -5.52 -37.69
N ALA A 116 7.85 -6.17 -36.53
CA ALA A 116 6.90 -7.20 -36.13
C ALA A 116 5.47 -6.64 -35.96
N PHE A 117 5.33 -5.39 -35.49
CA PHE A 117 4.02 -4.72 -35.37
C PHE A 117 3.53 -4.12 -36.70
N ASP A 118 4.44 -3.64 -37.55
CA ASP A 118 4.09 -3.03 -38.85
C ASP A 118 3.80 -4.07 -39.95
N SER A 119 4.26 -5.31 -39.78
CA SER A 119 4.07 -6.39 -40.75
C SER A 119 2.68 -7.01 -40.68
N TYR A 120 2.09 -7.30 -41.84
CA TYR A 120 0.88 -8.11 -41.90
C TYR A 120 1.13 -9.58 -41.53
N GLN A 121 2.38 -10.07 -41.58
CA GLN A 121 2.75 -11.43 -41.23
C GLN A 121 3.90 -11.42 -40.20
N PRO A 122 3.61 -11.22 -38.91
CA PRO A 122 4.63 -11.23 -37.86
C PRO A 122 5.30 -12.59 -37.69
N SER A 123 4.59 -13.70 -37.99
CA SER A 123 5.09 -15.07 -37.89
C SER A 123 6.40 -15.30 -38.66
N PHE A 124 6.58 -14.60 -39.78
CA PHE A 124 7.81 -14.63 -40.55
C PHE A 124 9.00 -14.15 -39.72
N ILE A 125 8.88 -12.99 -39.05
CA ILE A 125 9.97 -12.42 -38.25
C ILE A 125 10.29 -13.29 -37.04
N PHE A 126 9.28 -13.82 -36.37
CA PHE A 126 9.49 -14.74 -35.24
C PHE A 126 10.11 -16.08 -35.65
N SER A 127 9.83 -16.55 -36.88
CA SER A 127 10.48 -17.75 -37.43
C SER A 127 11.96 -17.54 -37.75
N VAL A 128 12.33 -16.34 -38.20
CA VAL A 128 13.72 -15.98 -38.55
C VAL A 128 14.52 -15.61 -37.30
N PHE A 129 13.89 -14.96 -36.33
CA PHE A 129 14.50 -14.48 -35.08
C PHE A 129 13.73 -14.97 -33.85
N PRO A 130 13.88 -16.25 -33.45
CA PRO A 130 13.19 -16.80 -32.27
C PRO A 130 13.50 -16.03 -30.98
N LYS A 131 14.71 -15.47 -30.86
CA LYS A 131 15.15 -14.65 -29.73
C LYS A 131 14.25 -13.43 -29.46
N LEU A 132 13.53 -12.95 -30.49
CA LEU A 132 12.60 -11.84 -30.35
C LEU A 132 11.45 -12.17 -29.38
N ARG A 133 11.06 -13.44 -29.27
CA ARG A 133 9.93 -13.89 -28.41
C ARG A 133 10.17 -13.65 -26.92
N SER A 134 11.42 -13.53 -26.49
CA SER A 134 11.81 -13.26 -25.10
C SER A 134 12.35 -11.84 -24.87
N GLU A 135 12.29 -10.97 -25.89
CA GLU A 135 12.91 -9.65 -25.82
C GLU A 135 12.08 -8.65 -25.00
N GLY A 136 12.67 -8.03 -23.98
CA GLY A 136 11.95 -7.09 -23.09
C GLY A 136 11.38 -5.88 -23.84
N ALA A 137 12.08 -5.38 -24.86
CA ALA A 137 11.61 -4.28 -25.70
C ALA A 137 10.32 -4.63 -26.47
N LEU A 138 10.14 -5.89 -26.85
CA LEU A 138 8.91 -6.37 -27.51
C LEU A 138 7.72 -6.26 -26.56
N PHE A 139 7.85 -6.75 -25.34
CA PHE A 139 6.78 -6.70 -24.34
C PHE A 139 6.45 -5.26 -23.92
N ALA A 140 7.45 -4.39 -23.80
CA ALA A 140 7.24 -2.97 -23.54
C ALA A 140 6.47 -2.28 -24.68
N ARG A 141 6.82 -2.58 -25.94
CA ARG A 141 6.11 -2.06 -27.12
C ARG A 141 4.70 -2.61 -27.23
N LEU A 142 4.51 -3.90 -26.93
CA LEU A 142 3.20 -4.56 -26.90
C LEU A 142 2.29 -3.90 -25.86
N ALA A 143 2.76 -3.75 -24.62
CA ALA A 143 2.03 -3.08 -23.54
C ALA A 143 1.64 -1.64 -23.93
N ALA A 144 2.60 -0.86 -24.46
CA ALA A 144 2.32 0.49 -24.93
C ALA A 144 1.28 0.51 -26.06
N SER A 145 1.33 -0.44 -27.00
CA SER A 145 0.38 -0.54 -28.12
C SER A 145 -1.02 -0.94 -27.67
N ILE A 146 -1.12 -1.83 -26.68
CA ILE A 146 -2.38 -2.19 -26.03
C ILE A 146 -3.00 -0.95 -25.38
N ALA A 147 -2.26 -0.25 -24.51
CA ALA A 147 -2.75 0.91 -23.76
C ALA A 147 -3.15 2.08 -24.66
N THR A 148 -2.34 2.40 -25.68
CA THR A 148 -2.52 3.61 -26.52
C THR A 148 -3.41 3.44 -27.75
N ARG A 149 -3.89 2.22 -28.04
CA ARG A 149 -4.68 1.88 -29.25
C ARG A 149 -3.98 2.26 -30.57
N GLN A 150 -2.65 2.27 -30.59
CA GLN A 150 -1.84 2.70 -31.75
C GLN A 150 -1.93 1.74 -32.96
N HIS A 151 -2.29 0.48 -32.74
CA HIS A 151 -2.38 -0.55 -33.78
C HIS A 151 -3.78 -1.16 -33.84
N TYR A 152 -4.13 -1.71 -35.00
CA TYR A 152 -5.36 -2.46 -35.15
C TYR A 152 -5.31 -3.73 -34.29
N THR A 153 -6.45 -4.06 -33.68
CA THR A 153 -6.63 -5.21 -32.78
C THR A 153 -6.09 -6.52 -33.39
N PHE A 154 -6.40 -6.77 -34.68
CA PHE A 154 -5.95 -7.97 -35.39
C PHE A 154 -4.42 -8.08 -35.57
N GLN A 155 -3.68 -6.97 -35.59
CA GLN A 155 -2.22 -6.99 -35.67
C GLN A 155 -1.61 -7.41 -34.33
N LEU A 156 -2.19 -6.92 -33.23
CA LEU A 156 -1.78 -7.27 -31.88
C LEU A 156 -2.07 -8.74 -31.57
N GLU A 157 -3.23 -9.26 -31.99
CA GLU A 157 -3.58 -10.68 -31.88
C GLU A 157 -2.55 -11.59 -32.54
N ARG A 158 -2.12 -11.27 -33.77
CA ARG A 158 -1.10 -12.06 -34.48
C ARG A 158 0.26 -12.02 -33.80
N VAL A 159 0.62 -10.92 -33.15
CA VAL A 159 1.85 -10.84 -32.35
C VAL A 159 1.69 -11.67 -31.07
N LEU A 160 0.53 -11.62 -30.42
CA LEU A 160 0.23 -12.40 -29.21
C LEU A 160 0.27 -13.90 -29.45
N ASP A 161 -0.20 -14.37 -30.60
CA ASP A 161 -0.20 -15.80 -30.98
C ASP A 161 1.22 -16.39 -31.10
N GLU A 162 2.22 -15.55 -31.38
CA GLU A 162 3.62 -15.94 -31.53
C GLU A 162 4.39 -15.93 -30.21
N LEU A 163 3.76 -15.46 -29.12
CA LEU A 163 4.40 -15.26 -27.83
C LEU A 163 4.01 -16.32 -26.81
N THR A 164 4.98 -16.64 -25.95
CA THR A 164 4.80 -17.53 -24.80
C THR A 164 5.59 -16.94 -23.62
N PRO A 165 5.06 -15.87 -22.99
CA PRO A 165 5.75 -15.22 -21.88
C PRO A 165 5.90 -16.19 -20.72
N ASP A 166 7.10 -16.30 -20.17
CA ASP A 166 7.47 -17.21 -19.08
C ASP A 166 7.56 -16.52 -17.71
N ALA A 167 7.50 -15.18 -17.69
CA ALA A 167 7.62 -14.37 -16.47
C ALA A 167 6.30 -13.68 -16.07
N ILE A 168 5.91 -13.81 -14.80
CA ILE A 168 4.71 -13.15 -14.23
C ILE A 168 4.80 -11.61 -14.26
N SER A 169 5.99 -11.03 -14.20
CA SER A 169 6.21 -9.58 -14.31
C SER A 169 5.79 -9.04 -15.68
N VAL A 170 6.04 -9.80 -16.75
CA VAL A 170 5.58 -9.49 -18.10
C VAL A 170 4.05 -9.59 -18.16
N ALA A 171 3.48 -10.67 -17.61
CA ALA A 171 2.04 -10.85 -17.54
C ALA A 171 1.34 -9.66 -16.85
N ARG A 172 1.81 -9.25 -15.67
CA ARG A 172 1.31 -8.08 -14.93
C ARG A 172 1.37 -6.79 -15.76
N THR A 173 2.44 -6.59 -16.52
CA THR A 173 2.62 -5.40 -17.38
C THR A 173 1.60 -5.37 -18.51
N LEU A 174 1.36 -6.51 -19.15
CA LEU A 174 0.38 -6.62 -20.23
C LEU A 174 -1.07 -6.49 -19.73
N VAL A 175 -1.40 -7.11 -18.59
CA VAL A 175 -2.76 -6.97 -18.00
C VAL A 175 -2.97 -5.54 -17.50
N ALA A 176 -1.97 -4.88 -16.92
CA ALA A 176 -2.07 -3.47 -16.52
C ALA A 176 -2.37 -2.56 -17.72
N ALA A 177 -1.69 -2.78 -18.86
CA ALA A 177 -1.96 -2.05 -20.09
C ALA A 177 -3.37 -2.31 -20.64
N LEU A 178 -3.88 -3.55 -20.52
CA LEU A 178 -5.24 -3.90 -20.89
C LEU A 178 -6.26 -3.15 -20.01
N VAL A 179 -6.04 -3.11 -18.70
CA VAL A 179 -6.93 -2.39 -17.77
C VAL A 179 -6.92 -0.88 -18.04
N GLU A 180 -5.76 -0.30 -18.35
CA GLU A 180 -5.64 1.11 -18.74
C GLU A 180 -6.42 1.41 -20.03
N ARG A 181 -6.38 0.50 -21.01
CA ARG A 181 -7.15 0.60 -22.26
C ARG A 181 -8.66 0.61 -22.03
N GLY A 182 -9.13 -0.20 -21.08
CA GLY A 182 -10.53 -0.43 -20.71
C GLY A 182 -11.33 -1.23 -21.76
N ASN A 183 -12.25 -2.09 -21.30
CA ASN A 183 -13.11 -2.92 -22.15
C ASN A 183 -14.39 -2.17 -22.56
N ARG A 184 -14.32 -1.41 -23.66
CA ARG A 184 -15.47 -0.61 -24.15
C ARG A 184 -16.17 -1.26 -25.34
N ASP A 185 -15.42 -1.95 -26.19
CA ASP A 185 -15.89 -2.46 -27.48
C ASP A 185 -15.66 -3.98 -27.63
N LYS A 186 -16.37 -4.61 -28.57
CA LYS A 186 -16.25 -6.05 -28.84
C LYS A 186 -14.83 -6.47 -29.23
N GLU A 187 -14.12 -5.63 -29.98
CA GLU A 187 -12.72 -5.88 -30.37
C GLU A 187 -11.76 -5.89 -29.17
N ASP A 188 -12.00 -5.05 -28.17
CA ASP A 188 -11.17 -5.02 -26.95
C ASP A 188 -11.30 -6.34 -26.17
N LEU A 189 -12.49 -6.96 -26.16
CA LEU A 189 -12.74 -8.27 -25.55
C LEU A 189 -12.05 -9.42 -26.30
N VAL A 190 -11.95 -9.35 -27.63
CA VAL A 190 -11.23 -10.35 -28.43
C VAL A 190 -9.73 -10.27 -28.13
N LEU A 191 -9.16 -9.06 -28.15
CA LEU A 191 -7.76 -8.83 -27.78
C LEU A 191 -7.46 -9.30 -26.36
N ALA A 192 -8.34 -8.99 -25.41
CA ALA A 192 -8.22 -9.43 -24.03
C ALA A 192 -8.21 -10.96 -23.92
N THR A 193 -9.12 -11.62 -24.64
CA THR A 193 -9.20 -13.09 -24.67
C THR A 193 -7.92 -13.70 -25.25
N SER A 194 -7.43 -13.18 -26.37
CA SER A 194 -6.17 -13.63 -26.98
C SER A 194 -4.99 -13.41 -26.04
N LEU A 195 -4.91 -12.27 -25.35
CA LEU A 195 -3.88 -12.00 -24.35
C LEU A 195 -3.90 -13.06 -23.23
N PHE A 196 -5.05 -13.36 -22.65
CA PHE A 196 -5.12 -14.37 -21.57
C PHE A 196 -4.83 -15.79 -22.05
N CYS A 197 -5.15 -16.14 -23.30
CA CYS A 197 -4.73 -17.41 -23.89
C CYS A 197 -3.21 -17.47 -24.06
N THR A 198 -2.59 -16.40 -24.57
CA THR A 198 -1.12 -16.28 -24.65
C THR A 198 -0.46 -16.41 -23.28
N LEU A 199 -1.00 -15.78 -22.24
CA LEU A 199 -0.52 -15.93 -20.87
C LEU A 199 -0.71 -17.36 -20.35
N GLY A 200 -1.88 -17.97 -20.60
CA GLY A 200 -2.20 -19.34 -20.21
C GLY A 200 -1.28 -20.37 -20.87
N ARG A 201 -0.86 -20.16 -22.11
CA ARG A 201 0.11 -21.02 -22.82
C ARG A 201 1.55 -20.81 -22.34
N GLY A 202 1.91 -19.60 -21.93
CA GLY A 202 3.26 -19.24 -21.49
C GLY A 202 3.55 -19.62 -20.03
N ILE A 203 2.86 -18.98 -19.08
CA ILE A 203 3.05 -19.21 -17.63
C ILE A 203 2.11 -20.27 -17.05
N GLY A 204 1.21 -20.82 -17.86
CA GLY A 204 0.17 -21.76 -17.43
C GLY A 204 -1.11 -21.07 -17.00
N TRP A 205 -2.22 -21.81 -17.06
CA TRP A 205 -3.52 -21.41 -16.50
C TRP A 205 -3.51 -21.49 -14.96
N THR A 206 -2.63 -20.70 -14.33
CA THR A 206 -2.53 -20.60 -12.87
C THR A 206 -3.76 -19.95 -12.24
N ALA A 207 -3.87 -20.03 -10.92
CA ALA A 207 -4.91 -19.32 -10.18
C ALA A 207 -4.89 -17.81 -10.45
N TRP A 208 -3.72 -17.21 -10.66
CA TRP A 208 -3.57 -15.80 -11.00
C TRP A 208 -4.13 -15.49 -12.40
N VAL A 209 -3.70 -16.22 -13.44
CA VAL A 209 -4.16 -15.99 -14.83
C VAL A 209 -5.68 -16.14 -14.92
N SER A 210 -6.20 -17.20 -14.33
CA SER A 210 -7.63 -17.52 -14.36
C SER A 210 -8.46 -16.50 -13.59
N LEU A 211 -7.99 -16.06 -12.41
CA LEU A 211 -8.66 -15.02 -11.64
C LEU A 211 -8.71 -13.69 -12.41
N GLN A 212 -7.57 -13.24 -12.95
CA GLN A 212 -7.50 -11.99 -13.71
C GLN A 212 -8.34 -12.04 -15.01
N ALA A 213 -8.38 -13.19 -15.69
CA ALA A 213 -9.24 -13.39 -16.86
C ALA A 213 -10.72 -13.24 -16.51
N ILE A 214 -11.18 -13.81 -15.39
CA ILE A 214 -12.57 -13.67 -14.93
C ILE A 214 -12.85 -12.21 -14.54
N LEU A 215 -11.97 -11.58 -13.76
CA LEU A 215 -12.21 -10.22 -13.25
C LEU A 215 -12.25 -9.16 -14.34
N HIS A 216 -11.43 -9.30 -15.39
CA HIS A 216 -11.28 -8.26 -16.41
C HIS A 216 -11.99 -8.57 -17.72
N VAL A 217 -12.19 -9.84 -18.08
CA VAL A 217 -12.69 -10.22 -19.42
C VAL A 217 -14.03 -10.93 -19.33
N ARG A 218 -14.14 -11.95 -18.47
CA ARG A 218 -15.33 -12.81 -18.37
C ARG A 218 -15.89 -12.89 -16.95
N PRO A 219 -16.51 -11.83 -16.43
CA PRO A 219 -17.20 -11.88 -15.14
C PRO A 219 -18.32 -12.93 -15.11
N ASP A 220 -18.85 -13.30 -16.28
CA ASP A 220 -19.85 -14.37 -16.47
C ASP A 220 -19.33 -15.78 -16.14
N TYR A 221 -18.00 -15.97 -16.07
CA TYR A 221 -17.40 -17.24 -15.66
C TYR A 221 -17.26 -17.38 -14.14
N ALA A 222 -17.69 -16.38 -13.37
CA ALA A 222 -17.65 -16.41 -11.92
C ALA A 222 -18.83 -17.20 -11.30
N GLY A 223 -18.56 -17.87 -10.17
CA GLY A 223 -19.57 -18.51 -9.33
C GLY A 223 -20.14 -19.84 -9.86
N LEU A 224 -21.09 -20.39 -9.09
CA LEU A 224 -21.67 -21.72 -9.29
C LEU A 224 -22.51 -21.84 -10.57
N HIS A 225 -23.09 -20.73 -11.03
CA HIS A 225 -23.99 -20.67 -12.19
C HIS A 225 -23.33 -20.10 -13.44
N ALA A 226 -22.00 -20.12 -13.49
CA ALA A 226 -21.21 -19.65 -14.62
C ALA A 226 -21.66 -20.31 -15.94
N THR A 227 -21.82 -19.49 -16.97
CA THR A 227 -22.17 -19.95 -18.32
C THR A 227 -20.92 -19.99 -19.19
N PHE A 228 -20.51 -21.20 -19.58
CA PHE A 228 -19.37 -21.39 -20.46
C PHE A 228 -19.82 -21.51 -21.92
N GLU A 229 -19.03 -20.92 -22.81
CA GLU A 229 -19.21 -21.10 -24.25
C GLU A 229 -18.97 -22.57 -24.63
N ARG A 230 -19.79 -23.10 -25.54
CA ARG A 230 -19.68 -24.47 -26.05
C ARG A 230 -19.47 -24.44 -27.56
N GLY A 231 -18.73 -25.42 -28.07
CA GLY A 231 -18.51 -25.57 -29.51
C GLY A 231 -19.85 -25.71 -30.26
N GLY A 232 -20.06 -24.88 -31.29
CA GLY A 232 -21.25 -24.90 -32.14
C GLY A 232 -22.12 -23.65 -32.11
N ASP A 233 -21.82 -22.66 -31.26
CA ASP A 233 -22.49 -21.36 -31.33
C ASP A 233 -22.13 -20.65 -32.65
N ARG A 234 -23.17 -20.35 -33.45
CA ARG A 234 -23.01 -19.66 -34.74
C ARG A 234 -22.61 -18.20 -34.50
N SER A 235 -21.31 -17.98 -34.35
CA SER A 235 -20.75 -16.64 -34.26
C SER A 235 -20.36 -16.07 -35.63
N LYS A 236 -20.42 -14.74 -35.77
CA LYS A 236 -19.82 -13.98 -36.89
C LYS A 236 -18.31 -13.78 -36.72
N ASP A 237 -17.72 -14.36 -35.68
CA ASP A 237 -16.31 -14.18 -35.31
C ASP A 237 -15.40 -15.12 -36.10
N SER A 238 -14.09 -14.82 -36.10
CA SER A 238 -13.12 -15.68 -36.78
C SER A 238 -12.97 -17.03 -36.05
N GLN A 239 -12.52 -18.07 -36.75
CA GLN A 239 -12.29 -19.38 -36.13
C GLN A 239 -11.27 -19.29 -34.98
N ALA A 240 -10.24 -18.45 -35.13
CA ALA A 240 -9.23 -18.22 -34.08
C ALA A 240 -9.85 -17.64 -32.80
N ASP A 241 -10.79 -16.70 -32.93
CA ASP A 241 -11.49 -16.11 -31.77
C ASP A 241 -12.39 -17.13 -31.05
N ILE A 242 -12.96 -18.06 -31.80
CA ILE A 242 -13.76 -19.15 -31.24
C ILE A 242 -12.83 -20.11 -30.48
N ASP A 243 -11.70 -20.48 -31.07
CA ASP A 243 -10.74 -21.40 -30.47
C ASP A 243 -10.15 -20.81 -29.17
N HIS A 244 -9.79 -19.52 -29.15
CA HIS A 244 -9.32 -18.84 -27.93
C HIS A 244 -10.37 -18.79 -26.82
N ARG A 245 -11.64 -18.49 -27.15
CA ARG A 245 -12.71 -18.49 -26.14
C ARG A 245 -12.97 -19.86 -25.57
N LEU A 246 -12.93 -20.90 -26.40
CA LEU A 246 -13.07 -22.29 -25.96
C LEU A 246 -11.90 -22.73 -25.08
N GLU A 247 -10.67 -22.39 -25.44
CA GLU A 247 -9.47 -22.66 -24.63
C GLU A 247 -9.59 -22.04 -23.23
N MET A 248 -9.92 -20.74 -23.17
CA MET A 248 -10.11 -20.02 -21.92
C MET A 248 -11.28 -20.59 -21.10
N ALA A 249 -12.41 -20.92 -21.75
CA ALA A 249 -13.57 -21.51 -21.08
C ALA A 249 -13.20 -22.86 -20.43
N GLN A 250 -12.54 -23.76 -21.17
CA GLN A 250 -12.14 -25.07 -20.66
C GLN A 250 -11.15 -24.96 -19.50
N ALA A 251 -10.18 -24.05 -19.59
CA ALA A 251 -9.19 -23.85 -18.55
C ALA A 251 -9.79 -23.30 -17.24
N ILE A 252 -10.74 -22.37 -17.34
CA ILE A 252 -11.40 -21.74 -16.19
C ILE A 252 -12.48 -22.67 -15.60
N GLU A 253 -13.20 -23.43 -16.42
CA GLU A 253 -14.26 -24.34 -15.97
C GLU A 253 -13.74 -25.38 -14.96
N ALA A 254 -12.51 -25.85 -15.14
CA ALA A 254 -11.85 -26.79 -14.25
C ALA A 254 -11.50 -26.18 -12.86
N GLN A 255 -11.45 -24.86 -12.72
CA GLN A 255 -10.95 -24.16 -11.52
C GLN A 255 -12.07 -23.62 -10.63
N THR A 256 -12.84 -24.53 -10.05
CA THR A 256 -14.03 -24.21 -9.22
C THR A 256 -13.76 -23.18 -8.13
N LYS A 257 -12.68 -23.35 -7.34
CA LYS A 257 -12.31 -22.42 -6.26
C LYS A 257 -11.99 -21.01 -6.77
N VAL A 258 -11.29 -20.90 -7.90
CA VAL A 258 -10.94 -19.61 -8.49
C VAL A 258 -12.19 -18.86 -8.91
N ARG A 259 -13.17 -19.55 -9.51
CA ARG A 259 -14.46 -18.97 -9.90
C ARG A 259 -15.28 -18.50 -8.70
N ASP A 260 -15.29 -19.26 -7.62
CA ASP A 260 -16.00 -18.88 -6.40
C ASP A 260 -15.38 -17.64 -5.75
N VAL A 261 -14.05 -17.57 -5.70
CA VAL A 261 -13.37 -16.38 -5.20
C VAL A 261 -13.56 -15.18 -6.13
N ALA A 262 -13.50 -15.38 -7.45
CA ALA A 262 -13.75 -14.32 -8.42
C ALA A 262 -15.14 -13.71 -8.24
N SER A 263 -16.16 -14.53 -7.96
CA SER A 263 -17.51 -14.06 -7.64
C SER A 263 -17.52 -13.12 -6.43
N LEU A 264 -16.83 -13.50 -5.35
CA LEU A 264 -16.73 -12.67 -4.14
C LEU A 264 -15.99 -11.35 -4.41
N VAL A 265 -14.89 -11.39 -5.18
CA VAL A 265 -14.15 -10.17 -5.55
C VAL A 265 -15.01 -9.25 -6.42
N LEU A 266 -15.80 -9.79 -7.37
CA LEU A 266 -16.73 -9.01 -8.19
C LEU A 266 -17.90 -8.42 -7.39
N GLU A 267 -18.36 -9.09 -6.34
CA GLU A 267 -19.34 -8.56 -5.38
C GLU A 267 -18.81 -7.31 -4.66
N LEU A 268 -17.53 -7.29 -4.30
CA LEU A 268 -16.87 -6.15 -3.66
C LEU A 268 -16.76 -4.93 -4.59
N VAL A 269 -16.42 -5.16 -5.86
CA VAL A 269 -16.19 -4.11 -6.87
C VAL A 269 -17.50 -3.66 -7.56
N GLY A 270 -18.63 -4.30 -7.23
CA GLY A 270 -19.95 -3.91 -7.74
C GLY A 270 -20.22 -4.33 -9.20
N GLN A 271 -19.45 -5.28 -9.73
CA GLN A 271 -19.60 -5.81 -11.09
C GLN A 271 -20.28 -7.20 -11.14
N GLY A 272 -20.70 -7.74 -9.99
CA GLY A 272 -21.46 -8.99 -9.93
C GLY A 272 -22.84 -8.89 -10.60
N ALA A 273 -23.24 -9.95 -11.29
CA ALA A 273 -24.57 -10.10 -11.85
C ALA A 273 -25.62 -10.18 -10.72
N GLY A 274 -26.25 -9.04 -10.38
CA GLY A 274 -27.53 -9.06 -9.65
C GLY A 274 -27.83 -7.93 -8.67
N TRP A 275 -26.89 -7.05 -8.32
CA TRP A 275 -27.12 -6.09 -7.23
C TRP A 275 -26.99 -4.63 -7.68
N ARG A 276 -28.11 -4.03 -8.09
CA ARG A 276 -28.24 -2.58 -8.27
C ARG A 276 -28.48 -1.88 -6.92
N ASP A 277 -27.82 -0.74 -6.78
CA ASP A 277 -27.97 0.36 -5.80
C ASP A 277 -27.64 0.18 -4.31
N HIS A 278 -27.63 -1.01 -3.70
CA HIS A 278 -27.22 -1.18 -2.29
C HIS A 278 -26.24 -2.35 -2.09
N GLY A 279 -25.01 -2.21 -2.61
CA GLY A 279 -23.95 -3.24 -2.58
C GLY A 279 -23.39 -3.56 -1.19
N LEU A 280 -22.46 -4.53 -1.09
CA LEU A 280 -21.78 -4.99 0.14
C LEU A 280 -21.29 -3.83 1.03
N LEU A 281 -20.86 -2.73 0.42
CA LEU A 281 -20.35 -1.54 1.10
C LEU A 281 -21.41 -0.76 1.90
N SER A 282 -22.70 -0.93 1.54
CA SER A 282 -23.85 -0.34 2.25
C SER A 282 -24.41 -1.24 3.37
N ARG A 283 -23.90 -2.47 3.50
CA ARG A 283 -24.39 -3.47 4.47
C ARG A 283 -23.73 -3.31 5.85
N PRO A 284 -24.30 -3.92 6.91
CA PRO A 284 -23.71 -3.90 8.25
C PRO A 284 -22.32 -4.55 8.33
N ALA A 285 -21.67 -4.33 9.47
CA ALA A 285 -20.33 -4.77 9.79
C ALA A 285 -20.12 -6.27 9.72
N GLU A 286 -21.08 -6.96 10.31
CA GLU A 286 -21.12 -8.39 10.48
C GLU A 286 -21.24 -9.05 9.10
N THR A 287 -21.96 -8.41 8.18
CA THR A 287 -22.05 -8.85 6.78
C THR A 287 -20.73 -8.69 6.03
N ARG A 288 -19.99 -7.59 6.25
CA ARG A 288 -18.66 -7.38 5.67
C ARG A 288 -17.58 -8.29 6.28
N ALA A 289 -17.63 -8.51 7.59
CA ALA A 289 -16.74 -9.45 8.28
C ALA A 289 -17.01 -10.90 7.83
N ALA A 290 -18.29 -11.30 7.78
CA ALA A 290 -18.69 -12.60 7.24
C ALA A 290 -18.27 -12.77 5.77
N TYR A 291 -18.27 -11.69 4.97
CA TYR A 291 -17.71 -11.71 3.62
C TYR A 291 -16.20 -12.02 3.64
N VAL A 292 -15.41 -11.36 4.49
CA VAL A 292 -13.96 -11.62 4.60
C VAL A 292 -13.69 -13.04 5.10
N ASP A 293 -14.47 -13.54 6.06
CA ASP A 293 -14.36 -14.91 6.55
C ASP A 293 -14.77 -15.92 5.47
N LYS A 294 -15.82 -15.62 4.69
CA LYS A 294 -16.22 -16.43 3.53
C LYS A 294 -15.14 -16.45 2.46
N LEU A 295 -14.50 -15.31 2.19
CA LEU A 295 -13.38 -15.20 1.27
C LEU A 295 -12.20 -16.06 1.74
N ARG A 296 -11.82 -15.96 3.02
CA ARG A 296 -10.78 -16.79 3.63
C ARG A 296 -11.12 -18.28 3.56
N ALA A 297 -12.35 -18.66 3.87
CA ALA A 297 -12.81 -20.05 3.83
C ALA A 297 -12.79 -20.64 2.41
N THR A 298 -13.16 -19.84 1.40
CA THR A 298 -13.16 -20.26 -0.01
C THR A 298 -11.74 -20.47 -0.54
N ILE A 299 -10.79 -19.62 -0.14
CA ILE A 299 -9.36 -19.78 -0.47
C ILE A 299 -8.78 -21.03 0.21
N GLY A 300 -9.08 -21.21 1.50
CA GLY A 300 -8.52 -22.29 2.31
C GLY A 300 -7.00 -22.14 2.50
N GLU A 301 -6.27 -23.24 2.34
CA GLU A 301 -4.82 -23.32 2.56
C GLU A 301 -3.97 -23.13 1.29
N ASP A 302 -4.57 -22.72 0.17
CA ASP A 302 -3.86 -22.55 -1.10
C ASP A 302 -3.06 -21.23 -1.13
N PRO A 303 -1.72 -21.27 -1.13
CA PRO A 303 -0.90 -20.07 -1.12
C PRO A 303 -0.92 -19.32 -2.46
N GLN A 304 -1.02 -20.03 -3.60
CA GLN A 304 -1.02 -19.41 -4.92
C GLN A 304 -2.33 -18.65 -5.15
N LEU A 305 -3.46 -19.26 -4.79
CA LEU A 305 -4.76 -18.59 -4.85
C LEU A 305 -4.80 -17.40 -3.89
N ARG A 306 -4.30 -17.56 -2.66
CA ARG A 306 -4.26 -16.46 -1.69
C ARG A 306 -3.48 -15.25 -2.20
N GLN A 307 -2.28 -15.47 -2.75
CA GLN A 307 -1.45 -14.40 -3.30
C GLN A 307 -2.11 -13.71 -4.50
N ALA A 308 -2.72 -14.49 -5.40
CA ALA A 308 -3.49 -13.95 -6.53
C ALA A 308 -4.67 -13.08 -6.07
N VAL A 309 -5.37 -13.50 -5.01
CA VAL A 309 -6.51 -12.76 -4.45
C VAL A 309 -6.06 -11.48 -3.75
N VAL A 310 -4.95 -11.53 -3.00
CA VAL A 310 -4.36 -10.33 -2.40
C VAL A 310 -4.04 -9.32 -3.50
N GLU A 311 -3.36 -9.73 -4.57
CA GLU A 311 -3.05 -8.84 -5.70
C GLU A 311 -4.32 -8.26 -6.37
N ALA A 312 -5.34 -9.08 -6.60
CA ALA A 312 -6.63 -8.65 -7.16
C ALA A 312 -7.36 -7.63 -6.25
N LEU A 313 -7.32 -7.82 -4.92
CA LEU A 313 -7.88 -6.86 -3.97
C LEU A 313 -7.11 -5.54 -4.00
N LEU A 314 -5.79 -5.56 -4.16
CA LEU A 314 -4.97 -4.35 -4.27
C LEU A 314 -5.19 -3.59 -5.59
N TRP A 315 -5.79 -4.22 -6.60
CA TRP A 315 -6.27 -3.58 -7.83
C TRP A 315 -7.62 -2.88 -7.67
N SER A 316 -8.34 -3.11 -6.57
CA SER A 316 -9.70 -2.59 -6.38
C SER A 316 -9.73 -1.05 -6.34
N GLY A 317 -10.75 -0.47 -6.98
CA GLY A 317 -10.88 0.98 -7.25
C GLY A 317 -11.12 1.87 -6.02
N GLU A 318 -11.35 3.16 -6.28
CA GLU A 318 -11.33 4.24 -5.27
C GLU A 318 -12.47 4.16 -4.22
N GLY A 319 -12.23 4.77 -3.05
CA GLY A 319 -13.25 4.99 -2.01
C GLY A 319 -13.46 3.80 -1.06
N ARG A 320 -14.70 3.58 -0.60
CA ARG A 320 -15.05 2.57 0.43
C ARG A 320 -14.72 1.13 0.01
N ALA A 321 -14.65 0.85 -1.29
CA ALA A 321 -14.26 -0.45 -1.83
C ALA A 321 -12.78 -0.76 -1.59
N ALA A 322 -11.89 0.21 -1.86
CA ALA A 322 -10.46 0.10 -1.59
C ALA A 322 -10.18 -0.15 -0.11
N ASP A 323 -10.86 0.55 0.80
CA ASP A 323 -10.66 0.38 2.25
C ASP A 323 -10.96 -1.07 2.69
N LEU A 324 -12.10 -1.62 2.24
CA LEU A 324 -12.48 -3.00 2.56
C LEU A 324 -11.58 -4.02 1.84
N ALA A 325 -11.15 -3.74 0.61
CA ALA A 325 -10.21 -4.58 -0.13
C ALA A 325 -8.85 -4.65 0.57
N GLN A 326 -8.35 -3.52 1.05
CA GLN A 326 -7.09 -3.44 1.77
C GLN A 326 -7.18 -4.12 3.14
N PHE A 327 -8.29 -3.98 3.86
CA PHE A 327 -8.55 -4.76 5.08
C PHE A 327 -8.56 -6.26 4.80
N ALA A 328 -9.29 -6.71 3.77
CA ALA A 328 -9.34 -8.11 3.37
C ALA A 328 -7.94 -8.62 3.00
N ALA A 329 -7.14 -7.83 2.27
CA ALA A 329 -5.77 -8.17 1.92
C ALA A 329 -4.89 -8.38 3.17
N VAL A 330 -4.96 -7.49 4.17
CA VAL A 330 -4.25 -7.66 5.45
C VAL A 330 -4.72 -8.91 6.20
N ALA A 331 -6.04 -9.14 6.22
CA ALA A 331 -6.65 -10.28 6.92
C ALA A 331 -6.32 -11.63 6.28
N LEU A 332 -6.06 -11.66 4.96
CA LEU A 332 -5.67 -12.85 4.22
C LEU A 332 -4.16 -13.10 4.29
N THR A 333 -3.34 -12.05 4.28
CA THR A 333 -1.87 -12.16 4.24
C THR A 333 -1.31 -12.96 5.41
N ARG A 334 -0.43 -13.91 5.10
CA ARG A 334 0.33 -14.70 6.08
C ARG A 334 1.80 -14.29 6.12
N PRO A 335 2.56 -14.62 7.19
CA PRO A 335 3.98 -14.30 7.28
C PRO A 335 4.84 -14.85 6.12
N GLU A 336 4.44 -15.99 5.55
CA GLU A 336 5.08 -16.62 4.38
C GLU A 336 4.93 -15.83 3.07
N ASP A 337 3.94 -14.94 2.98
CA ASP A 337 3.66 -14.15 1.76
C ASP A 337 4.59 -12.93 1.61
N ARG A 338 5.61 -12.78 2.48
CA ARG A 338 6.54 -11.64 2.48
C ARG A 338 7.24 -11.45 1.13
N ALA A 339 7.69 -12.54 0.51
CA ALA A 339 8.38 -12.48 -0.78
C ALA A 339 7.44 -11.99 -1.91
N ALA A 340 6.20 -12.49 -1.93
CA ALA A 340 5.19 -12.06 -2.89
C ALA A 340 4.85 -10.57 -2.71
N LEU A 341 4.73 -10.08 -1.47
CA LEU A 341 4.49 -8.66 -1.22
C LEU A 341 5.65 -7.75 -1.68
N LEU A 342 6.90 -8.19 -1.52
CA LEU A 342 8.06 -7.45 -2.03
C LEU A 342 8.09 -7.40 -3.56
N GLU A 343 7.64 -8.47 -4.22
CA GLU A 343 7.47 -8.49 -5.67
C GLU A 343 6.37 -7.51 -6.12
N LEU A 344 5.26 -7.42 -5.36
CA LEU A 344 4.18 -6.46 -5.61
C LEU A 344 4.58 -5.00 -5.39
N GLU A 345 5.61 -4.71 -4.59
CA GLU A 345 6.18 -3.36 -4.50
C GLU A 345 6.84 -2.91 -5.82
N GLN A 346 7.17 -3.84 -6.72
CA GLN A 346 7.69 -3.58 -8.07
C GLN A 346 6.60 -3.70 -9.16
N HIS A 347 5.34 -3.83 -8.77
CA HIS A 347 4.22 -4.02 -9.68
C HIS A 347 4.06 -2.83 -10.66
N PRO A 348 3.71 -3.02 -11.95
CA PRO A 348 3.61 -1.93 -12.92
C PRO A 348 2.61 -0.82 -12.54
N VAL A 349 1.57 -1.16 -11.80
CA VAL A 349 0.57 -0.21 -11.26
C VAL A 349 1.03 0.37 -9.92
N ARG A 350 1.24 1.68 -9.85
CA ARG A 350 1.71 2.41 -8.64
C ARG A 350 0.82 2.22 -7.41
N LEU A 351 -0.50 2.17 -7.60
CA LEU A 351 -1.45 1.99 -6.49
C LEU A 351 -1.18 0.68 -5.74
N VAL A 352 -0.94 -0.39 -6.49
CA VAL A 352 -0.60 -1.72 -5.95
C VAL A 352 0.71 -1.68 -5.19
N GLN A 353 1.72 -0.96 -5.71
CA GLN A 353 3.01 -0.82 -5.02
C GLN A 353 2.81 -0.19 -3.63
N TYR A 354 2.06 0.91 -3.55
CA TYR A 354 1.79 1.59 -2.28
C TYR A 354 0.93 0.73 -1.34
N ALA A 355 -0.09 0.06 -1.87
CA ALA A 355 -0.99 -0.75 -1.08
C ALA A 355 -0.30 -2.03 -0.56
N ALA A 356 0.54 -2.68 -1.37
CA ALA A 356 1.35 -3.83 -0.96
C ALA A 356 2.33 -3.46 0.15
N ARG A 357 2.99 -2.30 0.03
CA ARG A 357 3.87 -1.77 1.09
C ARG A 357 3.09 -1.52 2.38
N ALA A 358 1.88 -0.97 2.29
CA ALA A 358 1.03 -0.74 3.46
C ALA A 358 0.55 -2.05 4.11
N VAL A 359 0.14 -3.05 3.31
CA VAL A 359 -0.21 -4.40 3.81
C VAL A 359 0.98 -5.05 4.51
N ARG A 360 2.17 -4.97 3.90
CA ARG A 360 3.41 -5.51 4.46
C ARG A 360 3.78 -4.84 5.78
N ALA A 361 3.70 -3.51 5.85
CA ALA A 361 3.94 -2.77 7.08
C ALA A 361 2.95 -3.16 8.18
N ALA A 362 1.65 -3.24 7.84
CA ALA A 362 0.59 -3.62 8.77
C ALA A 362 0.72 -5.04 9.32
N LYS A 363 1.06 -6.01 8.45
CA LYS A 363 1.06 -7.44 8.82
C LYS A 363 2.39 -7.96 9.34
N LEU A 364 3.51 -7.39 8.88
CA LEU A 364 4.86 -7.90 9.17
C LEU A 364 5.69 -6.94 10.04
N GLY A 365 5.10 -5.84 10.52
CA GLY A 365 5.69 -4.99 11.56
C GLY A 365 6.88 -4.12 11.14
N GLU A 366 7.17 -3.98 9.84
CA GLU A 366 8.22 -3.07 9.39
C GLU A 366 7.73 -1.62 9.38
N GLN A 367 8.43 -0.76 10.12
CA GLN A 367 8.13 0.67 10.20
C GLN A 367 8.21 1.31 8.81
N LEU A 368 7.11 1.91 8.36
CA LEU A 368 7.14 2.89 7.28
C LEU A 368 8.14 3.98 7.68
N GLY A 369 9.14 4.22 6.83
CA GLY A 369 10.29 5.07 7.12
C GLY A 369 9.92 6.42 7.73
N ILE A 370 10.80 6.88 8.61
CA ILE A 370 10.80 8.16 9.33
C ILE A 370 10.29 9.28 8.41
N GLY A 371 9.09 9.79 8.67
CA GLY A 371 8.45 10.82 7.85
C GLY A 371 7.06 10.50 7.32
N VAL A 372 6.31 9.57 7.95
CA VAL A 372 4.85 9.52 7.77
C VAL A 372 4.31 10.87 8.23
N LEU A 373 4.01 11.75 7.28
CA LEU A 373 3.23 12.96 7.53
C LEU A 373 2.01 12.52 8.35
N PRO A 374 1.75 13.12 9.52
CA PRO A 374 0.49 12.91 10.22
C PRO A 374 -0.57 13.68 9.42
N ALA A 375 -0.98 13.10 8.30
CA ALA A 375 -2.09 13.57 7.52
C ALA A 375 -3.15 12.47 7.62
N ASN A 376 -4.02 12.65 8.62
CA ASN A 376 -5.33 12.01 8.73
C ASN A 376 -5.30 10.50 9.03
N GLY A 377 -5.13 10.12 10.30
CA GLY A 377 -5.59 8.85 10.87
C GLY A 377 -5.59 7.62 9.94
N SER A 378 -4.46 7.31 9.33
CA SER A 378 -4.38 6.25 8.32
C SER A 378 -4.70 4.88 8.94
N PHE A 379 -5.64 4.16 8.33
CA PHE A 379 -6.04 2.79 8.70
C PHE A 379 -4.84 1.83 8.79
N ALA A 380 -3.84 2.00 7.90
CA ALA A 380 -2.62 1.21 7.93
C ALA A 380 -1.82 1.42 9.22
N GLN A 381 -1.76 2.65 9.74
CA GLN A 381 -1.07 2.97 10.99
C GLN A 381 -1.81 2.38 12.20
N ALA A 382 -3.15 2.38 12.15
CA ALA A 382 -4.02 1.78 13.15
C ALA A 382 -3.88 0.23 13.19
N LEU A 383 -3.77 -0.41 12.03
CA LEU A 383 -3.47 -1.85 11.89
C LEU A 383 -2.04 -2.21 12.33
N VAL A 384 -1.03 -1.41 11.96
CA VAL A 384 0.35 -1.56 12.46
C VAL A 384 0.37 -1.55 13.99
N THR A 385 -0.38 -0.64 14.65
CA THR A 385 -0.47 -0.60 16.12
C THR A 385 -1.20 -1.79 16.74
N LEU A 386 -2.17 -2.37 16.03
CA LEU A 386 -2.92 -3.54 16.51
C LEU A 386 -2.10 -4.83 16.42
N ASP A 387 -1.32 -5.03 15.34
CA ASP A 387 -0.58 -6.27 15.09
C ASP A 387 0.88 -6.23 15.58
N SER A 388 1.49 -5.05 15.80
CA SER A 388 2.84 -4.96 16.40
C SER A 388 2.89 -5.26 17.91
N GLY A 389 1.77 -5.73 18.48
CA GLY A 389 1.61 -6.10 19.89
C GLY A 389 0.96 -7.46 20.14
N VAL A 390 1.08 -8.45 19.24
CA VAL A 390 0.54 -9.81 19.40
C VAL A 390 1.21 -10.54 20.58
N ALA A 391 0.71 -10.23 21.77
CA ALA A 391 0.42 -11.23 22.80
C ALA A 391 -1.06 -11.61 22.62
N PRO A 392 -1.46 -12.86 22.90
CA PRO A 392 -2.75 -13.42 22.51
C PRO A 392 -3.94 -12.58 22.98
N THR A 393 -4.95 -12.51 22.13
CA THR A 393 -6.26 -11.85 22.30
C THR A 393 -7.14 -12.43 23.42
N ASP A 394 -6.58 -13.25 24.32
CA ASP A 394 -7.29 -13.90 25.43
C ASP A 394 -7.32 -13.05 26.72
N GLU A 395 -6.64 -11.89 26.75
CA GLU A 395 -6.78 -10.98 27.90
C GLU A 395 -8.13 -10.23 27.85
N PRO A 396 -8.96 -10.30 28.91
CA PRO A 396 -10.22 -9.57 28.97
C PRO A 396 -9.99 -8.05 29.01
N ALA A 397 -10.92 -7.30 28.44
CA ALA A 397 -10.97 -5.84 28.57
C ALA A 397 -11.01 -5.44 30.06
N ARG A 398 -10.25 -4.40 30.41
CA ARG A 398 -10.04 -3.96 31.80
C ARG A 398 -10.80 -2.69 32.16
N THR A 399 -11.48 -2.08 31.19
CA THR A 399 -12.23 -0.83 31.31
C THR A 399 -13.67 -1.02 30.82
N TRP A 400 -14.52 -0.02 31.06
CA TRP A 400 -15.91 -0.01 30.60
C TRP A 400 -16.04 0.14 29.07
N LEU A 401 -14.94 0.40 28.35
CA LEU A 401 -14.92 0.43 26.88
C LEU A 401 -15.22 -0.95 26.27
N GLY A 402 -14.95 -2.04 27.01
CA GLY A 402 -15.30 -3.40 26.60
C GLY A 402 -14.45 -3.98 25.46
N ASP A 403 -13.50 -3.22 24.91
CA ASP A 403 -12.61 -3.65 23.82
C ASP A 403 -11.13 -3.52 24.23
N ARG A 404 -10.47 -4.67 24.37
CA ARG A 404 -9.05 -4.76 24.76
C ARG A 404 -8.12 -4.15 23.72
N ALA A 405 -8.46 -4.26 22.45
CA ALA A 405 -7.65 -3.72 21.36
C ALA A 405 -7.65 -2.18 21.43
N VAL A 406 -8.81 -1.58 21.64
CA VAL A 406 -8.97 -0.13 21.84
C VAL A 406 -8.21 0.35 23.08
N GLU A 407 -8.34 -0.36 24.20
CA GLU A 407 -7.61 -0.04 25.44
C GLU A 407 -6.09 -0.02 25.21
N ARG A 408 -5.56 -1.01 24.50
CA ARG A 408 -4.12 -1.09 24.20
C ARG A 408 -3.68 0.02 23.26
N LEU A 409 -4.52 0.43 22.28
CA LEU A 409 -4.22 1.57 21.42
C LEU A 409 -4.12 2.87 22.23
N ILE A 410 -5.04 3.10 23.18
CA ILE A 410 -5.01 4.24 24.08
C ILE A 410 -3.74 4.19 24.95
N GLU A 411 -3.48 3.07 25.61
CA GLU A 411 -2.31 2.85 26.46
C GLU A 411 -0.99 3.08 25.69
N GLN A 412 -0.83 2.48 24.52
CA GLN A 412 0.38 2.63 23.70
C GLN A 412 0.57 4.07 23.22
N THR A 413 -0.52 4.77 22.88
CA THR A 413 -0.47 6.18 22.48
C THR A 413 0.08 7.03 23.62
N ILE A 414 -0.41 6.82 24.85
CA ILE A 414 0.08 7.53 26.04
C ILE A 414 1.52 7.13 26.34
N ALA A 415 1.85 5.83 26.28
CA ALA A 415 3.19 5.31 26.59
C ALA A 415 4.28 5.89 25.66
N ARG A 416 3.96 6.10 24.38
CA ARG A 416 4.88 6.76 23.42
C ARG A 416 5.13 8.21 23.78
N VAL A 417 4.09 8.95 24.16
CA VAL A 417 4.24 10.34 24.61
C VAL A 417 5.04 10.39 25.91
N GLU A 418 4.73 9.51 26.87
CA GLU A 418 5.45 9.37 28.13
C GLU A 418 6.96 9.12 27.91
N ALA A 419 7.31 8.15 27.05
CA ALA A 419 8.71 7.84 26.74
C ALA A 419 9.44 9.02 26.09
N ARG A 420 8.76 9.72 25.16
CA ARG A 420 9.30 10.90 24.48
C ARG A 420 9.56 12.05 25.46
N VAL A 421 8.59 12.38 26.31
CA VAL A 421 8.74 13.45 27.31
C VAL A 421 9.87 13.15 28.28
N ALA A 422 10.04 11.89 28.70
CA ALA A 422 11.13 11.49 29.57
C ALA A 422 12.52 11.63 28.89
N GLN A 423 12.60 11.32 27.60
CA GLN A 423 13.81 11.52 26.82
C GLN A 423 14.14 13.02 26.64
N GLU A 424 13.12 13.84 26.33
CA GLU A 424 13.25 15.29 26.14
C GLU A 424 13.54 16.04 27.45
N TYR A 425 13.20 15.46 28.61
CA TYR A 425 13.49 16.02 29.93
C TYR A 425 14.99 16.27 30.16
N ILE A 426 15.86 15.51 29.51
CA ILE A 426 17.32 15.73 29.56
C ILE A 426 17.66 17.13 29.02
N SER A 427 16.95 17.60 28.01
CA SER A 427 17.21 18.91 27.40
C SER A 427 16.40 20.04 28.04
N HIS A 428 15.19 19.73 28.55
CA HIS A 428 14.20 20.74 28.96
C HIS A 428 13.86 20.72 30.47
N GLY A 429 14.48 19.87 31.30
CA GLY A 429 14.12 19.73 32.72
C GLY A 429 14.38 20.96 33.62
N ASP A 430 15.08 21.97 33.09
CA ASP A 430 15.25 23.25 33.79
C ASP A 430 14.01 24.17 33.68
N GLU A 431 13.06 23.85 32.80
CA GLU A 431 11.77 24.55 32.68
C GLU A 431 10.88 24.42 33.94
N GLY A 432 9.92 25.33 34.09
CA GLY A 432 8.96 25.30 35.21
C GLY A 432 8.00 24.10 35.11
N GLU A 433 7.47 23.66 36.26
CA GLU A 433 6.51 22.55 36.36
C GLU A 433 5.29 22.77 35.44
N ASP A 434 4.76 23.99 35.42
CA ASP A 434 3.66 24.40 34.54
C ASP A 434 3.95 24.16 33.05
N ARG A 435 5.18 24.45 32.58
CA ARG A 435 5.56 24.30 31.17
C ARG A 435 5.74 22.85 30.78
N LEU A 436 6.34 22.06 31.68
CA LEU A 436 6.53 20.62 31.50
C LEU A 436 5.17 19.90 31.40
N LEU A 437 4.24 20.23 32.32
CA LEU A 437 2.87 19.74 32.27
C LEU A 437 2.16 20.18 30.99
N SER A 438 2.20 21.47 30.66
CA SER A 438 1.56 22.01 29.44
C SER A 438 2.06 21.31 28.18
N SER A 439 3.36 21.03 28.08
CA SER A 439 3.95 20.37 26.91
C SER A 439 3.51 18.92 26.78
N LEU A 440 3.56 18.15 27.89
CA LEU A 440 3.08 16.77 27.95
C LEU A 440 1.63 16.67 27.48
N PHE A 441 0.78 17.52 28.03
CA PHE A 441 -0.65 17.46 27.83
C PHE A 441 -1.11 18.03 26.48
N ARG A 442 -0.37 18.99 25.91
CA ARG A 442 -0.55 19.43 24.53
C ARG A 442 -0.19 18.33 23.53
N GLU A 443 0.91 17.62 23.74
CA GLU A 443 1.27 16.48 22.88
C GLU A 443 0.23 15.36 23.01
N LEU A 444 -0.24 15.05 24.23
CA LEU A 444 -1.33 14.08 24.42
C LEU A 444 -2.61 14.47 23.69
N ALA A 445 -3.03 15.74 23.75
CA ALA A 445 -4.23 16.20 23.03
C ALA A 445 -4.10 16.04 21.51
N LEU A 446 -2.93 16.38 20.96
CA LEU A 446 -2.64 16.17 19.54
C LEU A 446 -2.68 14.69 19.16
N ARG A 447 -2.07 13.82 19.98
CA ARG A 447 -2.07 12.36 19.73
C ARG A 447 -3.42 11.71 19.94
N PHE A 448 -4.25 12.21 20.85
CA PHE A 448 -5.63 11.74 20.97
C PHE A 448 -6.50 12.18 19.81
N THR A 449 -6.22 13.33 19.20
CA THR A 449 -6.90 13.72 17.95
C THR A 449 -6.53 12.77 16.80
N ASP A 450 -5.24 12.44 16.66
CA ASP A 450 -4.78 11.43 15.70
C ASP A 450 -5.40 10.05 15.97
N LEU A 451 -5.43 9.64 17.24
CA LEU A 451 -6.02 8.37 17.68
C LEU A 451 -7.51 8.33 17.41
N ASP A 452 -8.23 9.43 17.62
CA ASP A 452 -9.67 9.50 17.37
C ASP A 452 -9.99 9.26 15.90
N HIS A 453 -9.23 9.87 14.98
CA HIS A 453 -9.35 9.58 13.55
C HIS A 453 -8.98 8.14 13.19
N ALA A 454 -7.98 7.55 13.84
CA ALA A 454 -7.60 6.16 13.63
C ALA A 454 -8.69 5.19 14.15
N LEU A 455 -9.26 5.46 15.32
CA LEU A 455 -10.39 4.72 15.88
C LEU A 455 -11.63 4.88 14.99
N GLU A 456 -11.82 6.04 14.36
CA GLU A 456 -12.86 6.22 13.35
C GLU A 456 -12.64 5.36 12.11
N ALA A 457 -11.41 5.34 11.57
CA ALA A 457 -11.08 4.52 10.42
C ALA A 457 -11.22 3.02 10.74
N LEU A 458 -10.78 2.59 11.93
CA LEU A 458 -10.95 1.21 12.40
C LEU A 458 -12.41 0.85 12.63
N ALA A 459 -13.18 1.70 13.33
CA ALA A 459 -14.60 1.49 13.50
C ALA A 459 -15.36 1.54 12.16
N ARG A 460 -14.86 2.25 11.14
CA ARG A 460 -15.42 2.18 9.77
C ARG A 460 -15.12 0.85 9.09
N ALA A 461 -13.89 0.36 9.20
CA ALA A 461 -13.40 -0.85 8.53
C ALA A 461 -13.85 -2.15 9.22
N ALA A 462 -13.63 -2.26 10.53
CA ALA A 462 -14.10 -3.37 11.37
C ALA A 462 -15.59 -3.28 11.70
N ALA A 463 -16.16 -2.08 11.51
CA ALA A 463 -17.59 -1.82 11.58
C ALA A 463 -18.23 -2.12 12.96
N ALA A 464 -17.47 -1.96 14.04
CA ALA A 464 -17.99 -2.03 15.40
C ALA A 464 -19.23 -1.13 15.60
N PRO A 465 -20.29 -1.62 16.29
CA PRO A 465 -21.55 -0.88 16.48
C PRO A 465 -21.36 0.41 17.27
N HIS A 466 -20.36 0.43 18.15
CA HIS A 466 -19.95 1.59 18.92
C HIS A 466 -18.52 1.97 18.56
N ARG A 467 -18.27 3.27 18.41
CA ARG A 467 -16.94 3.83 18.27
C ARG A 467 -16.51 4.39 19.62
N ALA A 468 -15.34 3.98 20.10
CA ALA A 468 -14.64 4.74 21.13
C ALA A 468 -14.06 6.01 20.50
N SER A 469 -14.35 7.16 21.09
CA SER A 469 -13.73 8.44 20.77
C SER A 469 -13.08 9.00 22.02
N VAL A 470 -11.87 9.54 21.87
CA VAL A 470 -11.15 10.18 22.96
C VAL A 470 -10.84 11.59 22.53
N THR A 471 -11.46 12.57 23.19
CA THR A 471 -11.14 13.99 23.00
C THR A 471 -10.55 14.54 24.29
N MET A 472 -9.59 15.45 24.14
CA MET A 472 -8.91 16.06 25.27
C MET A 472 -8.89 17.58 25.07
N GLU A 473 -9.53 18.29 25.98
CA GLU A 473 -9.61 19.73 26.02
C GLU A 473 -8.76 20.28 27.17
N TYR A 474 -8.08 21.39 26.92
CA TYR A 474 -7.09 21.99 27.82
C TYR A 474 -7.45 23.43 28.13
N ARG A 475 -7.45 23.79 29.42
CA ARG A 475 -7.63 25.15 29.96
C ARG A 475 -6.44 25.47 30.87
N ASN A 476 -6.16 26.76 31.08
CA ASN A 476 -5.25 27.20 32.13
C ASN A 476 -6.03 27.57 33.41
N VAL A 477 -5.79 26.89 34.54
CA VAL A 477 -5.84 27.39 35.91
C VAL A 477 -4.83 28.54 36.08
N ASP A 478 -5.31 29.71 36.48
CA ASP A 478 -4.43 30.84 36.78
C ASP A 478 -3.82 30.71 38.19
N ARG A 479 -2.65 31.31 38.44
CA ARG A 479 -2.05 31.36 39.79
C ARG A 479 -2.98 31.93 40.86
N ALA A 480 -3.92 32.78 40.47
CA ALA A 480 -4.94 33.33 41.36
C ALA A 480 -5.95 32.26 41.83
N GLU A 481 -6.15 31.20 41.04
CA GLU A 481 -7.05 30.08 41.35
C GLU A 481 -6.35 29.01 42.21
N GLU A 482 -5.07 28.71 41.97
CA GLU A 482 -4.22 27.79 42.76
C GLU A 482 -4.00 28.26 44.22
N GLY A 483 -4.01 29.58 44.45
CA GLY A 483 -3.89 30.18 45.79
C GLY A 483 -5.21 30.49 46.48
N ALA A 484 -6.34 30.34 45.78
CA ALA A 484 -7.66 30.69 46.32
C ALA A 484 -8.17 29.66 47.31
N LYS A 485 -9.20 30.02 48.08
CA LYS A 485 -9.80 29.16 49.12
C LYS A 485 -10.17 27.79 48.54
N GLY A 486 -9.68 26.73 49.19
CA GLY A 486 -9.94 25.35 48.78
C GLY A 486 -11.39 24.94 49.02
N ILE A 487 -11.75 23.77 48.52
CA ILE A 487 -13.08 23.17 48.73
C ILE A 487 -13.10 22.48 50.10
N ARG A 488 -14.28 22.23 50.67
CA ARG A 488 -14.46 21.60 52.00
C ARG A 488 -13.80 22.35 53.16
N LYS A 489 -13.78 23.69 53.07
CA LYS A 489 -13.17 24.60 54.07
C LYS A 489 -11.64 24.52 54.19
N VAL A 490 -10.97 23.92 53.20
CA VAL A 490 -9.50 23.89 53.11
C VAL A 490 -8.97 25.29 52.77
N LYS A 491 -7.75 25.60 53.26
CA LYS A 491 -7.16 26.94 53.19
C LYS A 491 -6.82 27.38 51.76
N SER A 492 -6.30 26.48 50.92
CA SER A 492 -5.91 26.80 49.53
C SER A 492 -6.16 25.65 48.54
N PHE A 493 -6.38 25.99 47.27
CA PHE A 493 -6.56 25.06 46.16
C PHE A 493 -5.22 24.65 45.52
N SER A 494 -4.43 23.84 46.22
CA SER A 494 -3.03 23.55 45.87
C SER A 494 -2.81 22.51 44.76
N ALA A 495 -3.56 22.55 43.65
CA ALA A 495 -3.40 21.61 42.54
C ALA A 495 -2.75 22.27 41.31
N ASP A 496 -1.65 21.70 40.82
CA ASP A 496 -0.98 22.10 39.57
C ASP A 496 -1.75 21.60 38.32
N LEU A 497 -2.66 20.64 38.45
CA LEU A 497 -3.52 20.23 37.36
C LEU A 497 -4.86 19.67 37.84
N CYS A 498 -5.94 20.04 37.16
CA CYS A 498 -7.25 19.44 37.37
C CYS A 498 -7.61 18.55 36.17
N LEU A 499 -7.63 17.23 36.35
CA LEU A 499 -8.05 16.30 35.31
C LEU A 499 -9.52 15.94 35.49
N ILE A 500 -10.37 16.36 34.56
CA ILE A 500 -11.78 16.00 34.47
C ILE A 500 -11.90 14.87 33.45
N VAL A 501 -12.51 13.76 33.83
CA VAL A 501 -12.88 12.69 32.89
C VAL A 501 -14.40 12.70 32.76
N ASP A 502 -14.88 12.89 31.53
CA ASP A 502 -16.30 12.80 31.19
C ASP A 502 -16.56 11.55 30.32
N PRO A 503 -16.94 10.42 30.96
CA PRO A 503 -17.33 9.22 30.24
C PRO A 503 -18.74 9.38 29.64
N ILE A 504 -18.90 9.14 28.35
CA ILE A 504 -20.18 9.23 27.64
C ILE A 504 -20.50 7.88 27.02
N ILE A 505 -21.70 7.35 27.24
CA ILE A 505 -22.22 6.15 26.58
C ILE A 505 -23.51 6.53 25.88
N ASP A 506 -23.59 6.28 24.57
CA ASP A 506 -24.78 6.54 23.76
C ASP A 506 -25.31 7.99 23.89
N GLY A 507 -24.39 8.94 24.02
CA GLY A 507 -24.69 10.37 24.18
C GLY A 507 -25.06 10.79 25.61
N ILE A 508 -25.06 9.86 26.57
CA ILE A 508 -25.36 10.13 27.99
C ILE A 508 -24.05 10.10 28.79
N SER A 509 -23.76 11.19 29.52
CA SER A 509 -22.62 11.21 30.46
C SER A 509 -22.89 10.29 31.66
N LEU A 510 -21.95 9.41 31.99
CA LEU A 510 -21.97 8.61 33.22
C LEU A 510 -21.55 9.42 34.46
N GLY A 511 -21.28 10.72 34.30
CA GLY A 511 -20.91 11.65 35.36
C GLY A 511 -19.43 12.03 35.31
N ARG A 512 -19.18 13.35 35.25
CA ARG A 512 -17.83 13.94 35.26
C ARG A 512 -17.12 13.65 36.58
N ARG A 513 -15.86 13.21 36.50
CA ARG A 513 -15.01 12.92 37.66
C ARG A 513 -13.74 13.75 37.64
N VAL A 514 -13.35 14.30 38.78
CA VAL A 514 -12.14 15.13 38.89
C VAL A 514 -11.03 14.40 39.64
N THR A 515 -9.83 14.41 39.08
CA THR A 515 -8.59 14.07 39.77
C THR A 515 -7.74 15.32 39.92
N LEU A 516 -7.30 15.63 41.13
CA LEU A 516 -6.35 16.71 41.37
C LEU A 516 -4.92 16.17 41.24
N VAL A 517 -4.08 16.85 40.48
CA VAL A 517 -2.73 16.44 40.17
C VAL A 517 -1.76 17.49 40.67
N GLN A 518 -0.70 17.04 41.34
CA GLN A 518 0.46 17.86 41.71
C GLN A 518 1.69 17.40 40.96
N ALA A 519 2.34 18.30 40.22
CA ALA A 519 3.58 17.97 39.52
C ALA A 519 4.77 18.28 40.40
N LYS A 520 5.77 17.40 40.41
CA LYS A 520 7.06 17.68 41.04
C LYS A 520 8.20 17.32 40.11
N ARG A 521 9.09 18.28 39.88
CA ARG A 521 10.24 18.09 39.00
C ARG A 521 11.51 17.74 39.75
N LEU A 522 12.38 16.97 39.10
CA LEU A 522 13.71 16.66 39.60
C LEU A 522 14.68 17.77 39.17
N TYR A 523 15.31 18.42 40.15
CA TYR A 523 16.23 19.52 39.89
C TYR A 523 17.63 19.01 39.55
N ARG A 524 18.35 19.75 38.70
CA ARG A 524 19.80 19.56 38.51
C ARG A 524 20.59 20.12 39.68
N ASN A 525 21.60 19.38 40.13
CA ASN A 525 22.57 19.85 41.09
C ASN A 525 23.56 20.79 40.39
N LYS A 526 23.29 22.09 40.49
CA LYS A 526 24.11 23.17 39.89
C LYS A 526 25.48 23.34 40.55
N LYS A 527 25.81 22.60 41.63
CA LYS A 527 27.11 22.67 42.32
C LYS A 527 28.22 21.87 41.62
N ALA A 528 27.89 20.93 40.73
CA ALA A 528 28.88 20.13 40.02
C ALA A 528 29.37 20.86 38.75
N ARG A 529 30.64 21.28 38.74
CA ARG A 529 31.23 22.22 37.76
C ARG A 529 31.49 21.66 36.35
N LYS A 530 31.42 20.34 36.13
CA LYS A 530 31.78 19.69 34.84
C LYS A 530 30.65 18.94 34.16
N GLN A 531 29.67 18.42 34.90
CA GLN A 531 28.37 17.95 34.39
C GLN A 531 27.36 18.07 35.54
N PRO A 532 26.30 18.89 35.43
CA PRO A 532 25.30 19.00 36.48
C PRO A 532 24.50 17.69 36.54
N ALA A 533 24.80 16.86 37.55
CA ALA A 533 24.06 15.64 37.83
C ALA A 533 22.64 15.96 38.33
N TRP A 534 21.68 15.07 38.10
CA TRP A 534 20.33 15.19 38.65
C TRP A 534 20.34 14.98 40.18
N SER A 535 19.43 15.64 40.89
CA SER A 535 19.19 15.38 42.31
C SER A 535 18.73 13.93 42.54
N ASP A 536 19.03 13.37 43.70
CA ASP A 536 18.57 12.02 44.08
C ASP A 536 17.19 12.04 44.74
N SER A 537 16.63 13.22 45.01
CA SER A 537 15.31 13.38 45.64
C SER A 537 14.49 14.52 45.04
N PHE A 538 13.18 14.30 45.05
CA PHE A 538 12.14 15.28 44.78
C PHE A 538 11.80 16.04 46.06
N LYS A 539 11.51 17.33 45.95
CA LYS A 539 11.04 18.15 47.06
C LYS A 539 9.52 18.11 47.11
N ILE A 540 8.97 17.90 48.30
CA ILE A 540 7.52 17.85 48.55
C ILE A 540 7.18 18.98 49.52
N ASP A 541 6.17 19.77 49.18
CA ASP A 541 5.58 20.75 50.09
C ASP A 541 4.53 20.04 50.95
N ARG A 542 4.74 20.05 52.27
CA ARG A 542 3.88 19.37 53.23
C ARG A 542 2.49 20.00 53.30
N ASP A 543 2.40 21.33 53.27
CA ASP A 543 1.14 22.05 53.43
C ASP A 543 0.29 21.85 52.18
N GLN A 544 0.88 21.94 50.99
CA GLN A 544 0.17 21.64 49.73
C GLN A 544 -0.35 20.20 49.69
N ARG A 545 0.45 19.23 50.15
CA ARG A 545 0.06 17.82 50.21
C ARG A 545 -1.13 17.61 51.14
N ILE A 546 -1.11 18.20 52.34
CA ILE A 546 -2.24 18.12 53.29
C ILE A 546 -3.50 18.74 52.68
N HIS A 547 -3.38 19.92 52.08
CA HIS A 547 -4.51 20.58 51.41
C HIS A 547 -5.11 19.74 50.28
N LEU A 548 -4.29 19.01 49.51
CA LEU A 548 -4.78 18.10 48.46
C LEU A 548 -5.56 16.91 49.04
N GLN A 549 -5.05 16.30 50.12
CA GLN A 549 -5.68 15.15 50.78
C GLN A 549 -7.03 15.51 51.40
N GLU A 550 -7.12 16.68 52.03
CA GLU A 550 -8.37 17.16 52.65
C GLU A 550 -9.44 17.53 51.61
N GLN A 551 -9.02 17.95 50.41
CA GLN A 551 -9.93 18.29 49.32
C GLN A 551 -10.49 17.05 48.63
N THR A 552 -9.64 16.07 48.31
CA THR A 552 -10.08 14.83 47.66
C THR A 552 -9.11 13.66 47.87
N HIS A 553 -9.68 12.47 48.00
CA HIS A 553 -8.94 11.20 47.99
C HIS A 553 -8.46 10.82 46.58
N ALA A 554 -9.04 11.40 45.53
CA ALA A 554 -8.66 11.19 44.14
C ALA A 554 -7.52 12.13 43.70
N SER A 555 -6.55 12.40 44.57
CA SER A 555 -5.40 13.25 44.24
C SER A 555 -4.13 12.43 44.02
N VAL A 556 -3.30 12.86 43.07
CA VAL A 556 -2.08 12.16 42.65
C VAL A 556 -0.91 13.12 42.43
N TYR A 557 0.31 12.59 42.50
CA TYR A 557 1.54 13.27 42.14
C TYR A 557 2.10 12.74 40.83
N PHE A 558 2.49 13.67 39.95
CA PHE A 558 3.27 13.39 38.74
C PHE A 558 4.72 13.80 38.97
N PHE A 559 5.64 12.87 38.76
CA PHE A 559 7.06 13.14 38.93
C PHE A 559 7.72 13.35 37.57
N HIS A 560 8.26 14.53 37.32
CA HIS A 560 9.00 14.83 36.10
C HIS A 560 10.50 14.65 36.33
N GLY A 561 11.13 13.77 35.58
CA GLY A 561 12.52 13.42 35.73
C GLY A 561 13.05 12.62 34.54
N PRO A 562 14.36 12.36 34.49
CA PRO A 562 14.89 11.32 33.61
C PRO A 562 14.25 9.96 33.98
N PRO A 563 14.13 9.02 33.02
CA PRO A 563 13.44 7.75 33.22
C PRO A 563 13.86 7.07 34.54
N ALA A 564 12.88 6.68 35.35
CA ALA A 564 13.10 6.08 36.66
C ALA A 564 12.33 4.75 36.74
N GLY A 565 13.04 3.64 36.96
CA GLY A 565 12.44 2.30 36.97
C GLY A 565 11.72 1.94 35.66
N GLY A 566 12.26 2.36 34.51
CA GLY A 566 11.68 2.12 33.18
C GLY A 566 10.45 2.97 32.84
N ARG A 567 10.03 3.89 33.71
CA ARG A 567 8.86 4.76 33.52
C ARG A 567 9.29 6.16 33.12
N GLY A 568 8.50 6.80 32.27
CA GLY A 568 8.79 8.16 31.81
C GLY A 568 8.21 9.23 32.73
N VAL A 569 6.94 9.08 33.12
CA VAL A 569 6.26 9.98 34.07
C VAL A 569 5.64 9.12 35.18
N PRO A 570 6.38 8.90 36.28
CA PRO A 570 5.87 8.19 37.45
C PRO A 570 4.65 8.89 38.08
N VAL A 571 3.59 8.11 38.33
CA VAL A 571 2.38 8.56 39.02
C VAL A 571 2.23 7.83 40.37
N ILE A 572 1.97 8.58 41.44
CA ILE A 572 1.76 8.03 42.80
C ILE A 572 0.56 8.75 43.46
N PRO A 573 -0.38 8.03 44.10
CA PRO A 573 -1.44 8.65 44.90
C PRO A 573 -0.91 9.52 46.04
N THR A 574 -1.54 10.66 46.31
CA THR A 574 -1.11 11.62 47.34
C THR A 574 -0.98 10.98 48.73
N HIS A 575 -1.89 10.08 49.10
CA HIS A 575 -1.82 9.35 50.38
C HIS A 575 -0.55 8.51 50.50
N LEU A 576 -0.18 7.78 49.44
CA LEU A 576 1.04 7.00 49.42
C LEU A 576 2.30 7.89 49.44
N VAL A 577 2.25 9.06 48.80
CA VAL A 577 3.34 10.06 48.92
C VAL A 577 3.50 10.52 50.37
N ALA A 578 2.39 10.75 51.09
CA ALA A 578 2.44 11.12 52.50
C ALA A 578 3.09 10.02 53.34
N ASP A 579 2.61 8.78 53.22
CA ASP A 579 3.12 7.64 53.97
C ASP A 579 4.62 7.42 53.71
N LEU A 580 5.05 7.47 52.45
CA LEU A 580 6.45 7.23 52.06
C LEU A 580 7.40 8.37 52.49
N SER A 581 6.94 9.62 52.42
CA SER A 581 7.76 10.79 52.80
C SER A 581 7.87 10.96 54.31
N GLU A 582 6.86 10.55 55.07
CA GLU A 582 6.85 10.58 56.55
C GLU A 582 7.58 9.39 57.16
N HIS A 583 7.43 8.19 56.59
CA HIS A 583 8.09 6.99 57.10
C HIS A 583 9.63 7.05 56.99
N ARG A 584 10.17 7.82 56.03
CA ARG A 584 11.61 7.92 55.77
C ARG A 584 12.26 9.25 56.20
N GLY A 585 11.55 10.17 56.85
CA GLY A 585 12.14 11.46 57.26
C GLY A 585 11.14 12.58 57.58
N SER A 586 11.47 13.81 57.19
CA SER A 586 10.77 15.05 57.55
C SER A 586 9.45 15.30 56.81
N GLY A 587 9.00 14.40 55.93
CA GLY A 587 7.81 14.59 55.11
C GLY A 587 7.97 15.59 53.95
N THR A 588 9.18 16.07 53.68
CA THR A 588 9.45 17.15 52.70
C THR A 588 10.30 16.72 51.50
N THR A 589 10.74 15.47 51.46
CA THR A 589 11.51 14.91 50.34
C THR A 589 11.11 13.48 50.04
N LEU A 590 11.25 13.07 48.79
CA LEU A 590 11.04 11.70 48.34
C LEU A 590 12.17 11.29 47.39
N SER A 591 12.89 10.21 47.72
CA SER A 591 14.01 9.74 46.88
C SER A 591 13.53 9.19 45.54
N ARG A 592 14.33 9.38 44.49
CA ARG A 592 14.05 8.89 43.13
C ARG A 592 13.84 7.37 43.08
N ASP A 593 14.61 6.60 43.86
CA ASP A 593 14.48 5.13 43.87
C ASP A 593 13.15 4.67 44.46
N VAL A 594 12.67 5.35 45.51
CA VAL A 594 11.34 5.09 46.07
C VAL A 594 10.24 5.44 45.06
N VAL A 595 10.38 6.56 44.35
CA VAL A 595 9.44 6.91 43.26
C VAL A 595 9.46 5.83 42.17
N ALA A 596 10.62 5.32 41.79
CA ALA A 596 10.76 4.27 40.77
C ALA A 596 10.08 2.96 41.17
N VAL A 597 10.06 2.62 42.47
CA VAL A 597 9.43 1.36 42.95
C VAL A 597 7.93 1.53 43.20
N ALA A 598 7.52 2.64 43.81
CA ALA A 598 6.14 2.84 44.28
C ALA A 598 5.17 3.39 43.21
N SER A 599 5.67 3.75 42.03
CA SER A 599 4.87 4.40 40.98
C SER A 599 4.27 3.44 39.96
N ARG A 600 3.22 3.93 39.30
CA ARG A 600 2.71 3.41 38.02
C ARG A 600 3.19 4.31 36.88
N SER A 601 3.22 3.77 35.66
CA SER A 601 3.43 4.62 34.48
C SER A 601 2.20 5.49 34.24
N LEU A 602 2.40 6.63 33.58
CA LEU A 602 1.28 7.50 33.20
C LEU A 602 0.30 6.76 32.28
N ALA A 603 0.81 5.96 31.35
CA ALA A 603 -0.01 5.15 30.45
C ALA A 603 -0.94 4.18 31.19
N ASP A 604 -0.40 3.45 32.18
CA ASP A 604 -1.16 2.46 32.94
C ASP A 604 -2.20 3.12 33.86
N TRP A 605 -1.79 4.17 34.59
CA TRP A 605 -2.69 4.93 35.47
C TRP A 605 -3.81 5.65 34.69
N LEU A 606 -3.46 6.36 33.61
CA LEU A 606 -4.43 7.13 32.84
C LEU A 606 -5.45 6.20 32.19
N THR A 607 -5.02 5.12 31.53
CA THR A 607 -5.93 4.19 30.85
C THR A 607 -6.76 3.37 31.83
N TYR A 608 -6.14 2.73 32.82
CA TYR A 608 -6.81 1.70 33.62
C TYR A 608 -7.33 2.18 34.98
N ASP A 609 -6.97 3.39 35.42
CA ASP A 609 -7.54 3.98 36.61
C ASP A 609 -8.45 5.16 36.27
N ALA A 610 -7.92 6.18 35.59
CA ALA A 610 -8.66 7.42 35.35
C ALA A 610 -9.74 7.26 34.27
N LEU A 611 -9.39 6.83 33.06
CA LEU A 611 -10.35 6.60 31.97
C LEU A 611 -11.29 5.43 32.30
N ALA A 612 -10.83 4.45 33.06
CA ALA A 612 -11.64 3.33 33.56
C ALA A 612 -12.61 3.70 34.70
N LEU A 613 -12.61 4.96 35.17
CA LEU A 613 -13.45 5.48 36.26
C LEU A 613 -13.22 4.79 37.62
N ARG A 614 -12.06 4.17 37.83
CA ARG A 614 -11.66 3.62 39.15
C ARG A 614 -11.17 4.71 40.10
N VAL A 615 -10.67 5.81 39.56
CA VAL A 615 -10.31 7.02 40.31
C VAL A 615 -11.08 8.24 39.79
N GLY A 616 -11.05 9.32 40.57
CA GLY A 616 -11.75 10.57 40.27
C GLY A 616 -12.96 10.78 41.20
N ASP A 617 -13.08 12.01 41.68
CA ASP A 617 -14.10 12.43 42.64
C ASP A 617 -15.31 13.04 41.90
N PRO A 618 -16.52 12.49 42.08
CA PRO A 618 -17.74 13.01 41.44
C PRO A 618 -18.35 14.20 42.19
N TYR A 619 -17.72 14.72 43.24
CA TYR A 619 -18.28 15.79 44.06
C TYR A 619 -18.53 17.07 43.24
N THR A 620 -19.80 17.47 43.12
CA THR A 620 -20.26 18.50 42.19
C THR A 620 -19.55 19.84 42.36
N GLU A 621 -19.29 20.27 43.60
CA GLU A 621 -18.56 21.53 43.85
C GLU A 621 -17.10 21.45 43.36
N LEU A 622 -16.47 20.29 43.45
CA LEU A 622 -15.13 20.05 42.92
C LEU A 622 -15.12 20.00 41.39
N VAL A 623 -16.10 19.34 40.77
CA VAL A 623 -16.31 19.36 39.31
C VAL A 623 -16.53 20.79 38.81
N LYS A 624 -17.37 21.56 39.48
CA LYS A 624 -17.67 22.96 39.13
C LYS A 624 -16.44 23.85 39.31
N ARG A 625 -15.66 23.65 40.36
CA ARG A 625 -14.42 24.39 40.59
C ARG A 625 -13.38 24.07 39.52
N ALA A 626 -13.14 22.77 39.26
CA ALA A 626 -12.21 22.34 38.24
C ALA A 626 -12.60 22.84 36.83
N GLY A 627 -13.90 22.85 36.52
CA GLY A 627 -14.43 23.28 35.22
C GLY A 627 -14.39 24.80 34.96
N GLY A 628 -14.14 25.64 35.97
CA GLY A 628 -14.05 27.09 35.81
C GLY A 628 -15.40 27.81 35.60
N ALA A 629 -15.35 29.14 35.41
CA ALA A 629 -16.51 30.02 35.21
C ALA A 629 -16.58 30.60 33.77
N PRO A 630 -17.75 31.04 33.28
CA PRO A 630 -17.86 31.70 31.96
C PRO A 630 -16.93 32.91 31.85
N GLY A 631 -16.07 32.95 30.83
CA GLY A 631 -14.98 33.94 30.70
C GLY A 631 -13.58 33.42 31.03
N SER A 632 -13.50 32.23 31.67
CA SER A 632 -12.27 31.44 31.88
C SER A 632 -12.24 30.19 30.99
N LEU A 633 -12.86 30.26 29.81
CA LEU A 633 -12.88 29.20 28.80
C LEU A 633 -11.46 28.87 28.30
N PRO A 634 -11.21 27.63 27.86
CA PRO A 634 -9.92 27.20 27.36
C PRO A 634 -9.41 28.14 26.25
N ARG A 635 -8.40 28.96 26.58
CA ARG A 635 -7.64 29.77 25.62
C ARG A 635 -6.26 29.16 25.41
N PRO A 636 -5.73 29.21 24.18
CA PRO A 636 -4.38 28.77 23.90
C PRO A 636 -3.40 29.75 24.53
N LEU A 637 -2.54 29.23 25.42
CA LEU A 637 -1.27 29.77 25.92
C LEU A 637 -1.26 30.44 27.31
N LEU A 638 -0.46 29.78 28.16
CA LEU A 638 0.21 30.20 29.40
C LEU A 638 -0.64 30.39 30.68
N GLY A 639 -0.67 29.32 31.47
CA GLY A 639 -1.11 29.20 32.86
C GLY A 639 -1.21 27.71 33.24
N VAL A 640 -1.25 27.37 34.53
CA VAL A 640 -1.27 26.00 35.08
C VAL A 640 -2.47 25.22 34.51
N PRO A 641 -2.46 23.92 34.17
CA PRO A 641 -3.57 23.34 33.39
C PRO A 641 -4.82 22.80 34.14
N THR A 642 -6.03 23.00 33.63
CA THR A 642 -7.19 22.10 33.81
C THR A 642 -7.34 21.32 32.50
N MET A 643 -7.41 19.99 32.55
CA MET A 643 -7.66 19.12 31.39
C MET A 643 -9.01 18.44 31.51
N GLU A 644 -9.83 18.45 30.47
CA GLU A 644 -11.04 17.64 30.35
C GLU A 644 -10.85 16.58 29.26
N ILE A 645 -10.87 15.31 29.64
CA ILE A 645 -10.88 14.19 28.70
C ILE A 645 -12.31 13.71 28.58
N GLN A 646 -12.91 13.86 27.40
CA GLN A 646 -14.17 13.20 27.11
C GLN A 646 -13.84 11.87 26.42
N VAL A 647 -14.33 10.79 27.02
CA VAL A 647 -14.26 9.47 26.41
C VAL A 647 -15.68 9.06 26.10
N ALA A 648 -16.00 8.88 24.83
CA ALA A 648 -17.35 8.52 24.44
C ALA A 648 -17.38 7.19 23.69
N LEU A 649 -18.32 6.33 24.04
CA LEU A 649 -18.86 5.30 23.15
C LEU A 649 -20.00 5.97 22.37
N ARG A 650 -19.72 6.34 21.13
CA ARG A 650 -20.72 6.97 20.26
C ARG A 650 -21.36 5.92 19.35
N PRO A 651 -22.67 6.03 19.08
CA PRO A 651 -23.26 5.41 17.91
C PRO A 651 -22.49 5.91 16.68
N ARG A 652 -22.14 5.01 15.78
CA ARG A 652 -21.42 5.34 14.55
C ARG A 652 -22.16 6.48 13.82
N SER A 653 -21.45 7.57 13.50
CA SER A 653 -22.01 8.63 12.66
C SER A 653 -22.15 8.12 11.23
N GLU A 654 -23.39 7.89 10.80
CA GLU A 654 -23.75 7.70 9.39
C GLU A 654 -23.73 9.06 8.68
N LEU A 655 -22.54 9.66 8.51
CA LEU A 655 -22.42 10.83 7.64
C LEU A 655 -22.20 10.35 6.20
N ARG A 656 -23.31 10.43 5.45
CA ARG A 656 -23.51 10.41 3.99
C ARG A 656 -22.30 9.93 3.17
#